data_AF-A0A8T1KKJ6-F1
#
_entry.id   AF-A0A8T1KKJ6-F1
#
_cell.length_a   1.000
_cell.length_b   1.000
_cell.length_c   1.000
_cell.angle_alpha   90.00
_cell.angle_beta   90.00
_cell.angle_gamma   90.00
#
_symmetry.space_group_name_H-M   'P 1'
#
loop_
_entity.id
_entity.type
_entity.pdbx_description
1 polymer ?
#
loop_
_entity_poly.entity_id
_entity_poly.type
_entity_poly.pdbx_seq_one_letter_code
_entity_poly.pdbx_strand_id
1 'polypeptide(L)'
;MTQKCEVMATTFEDELAALKTDWESRQEGWSTDQQALQAAIQAQREQFEEKLSSERRKFDLDHQHELEKLQKRHEDDTSELSKESAAQLAMLCEEYSQRYAEFHATEMSVMEIKYHNEMEREINAVAQRWQKELDSLHEKHEKAYQDAVLQAELKANKQLESMQKEMNERKGTAVVKCTSKWQRAMEELQERQEVEKNMTYNQGLQDREKEWQQAALQIKERQREELGKVQQEAVAAIRAAEERHKMRFQAQLAELKSQLEEQHSQALQNLSDEITTRERERAQEHMDASAQVLEQELTAKWTEQLQEQQLELESKFSAEKSRLTAIFVDEKEAALQELRQVHEEQRVQLDQVWSEKLENLAANTAICHEKQLDSLNGEHDREKENLANQLQSQYSKQLEERLRDQEARLLREQEDAIAQVQEDSEKLIEQVERAMTELKKQKEHLETELGSLRSAIEEAEDAQFDAQESFKIQQKQAAFHVLHLVMRAMRKINEEIQARQISRNEMEITVDRLKTEISDEKSRWEELMGRIRETWSQVQTQHGEMSQTLTNYKRDELVAHRSSSAVLSNEISIVTKQLEEVEEMKITLERDVESLQAEAQTIEASLRDLMLQSGNNGSLNMAVVAKKRRLNEEFEALLERIEKKKAEIRNVDQTLASLRARREEKEQEMRAMERKLVEILVQQQKQMLLLVSAVREVSLPTVAT
;
A
#
# COMPACT_ATOMS: atom_id res chain seq x y z
N MET A 1 -135.50 -82.22 75.39
CA MET A 1 -134.02 -82.39 75.30
C MET A 1 -133.52 -82.18 73.88
N THR A 2 -134.27 -82.51 72.83
CA THR A 2 -133.88 -82.33 71.42
C THR A 2 -133.96 -80.87 70.91
N GLN A 3 -134.81 -80.02 71.46
CA GLN A 3 -134.92 -78.59 71.07
C GLN A 3 -133.80 -77.67 71.62
N LYS A 4 -132.96 -78.16 72.56
CA LYS A 4 -131.84 -77.38 73.13
C LYS A 4 -130.51 -77.57 72.39
N CYS A 5 -130.39 -78.61 71.56
CA CYS A 5 -129.15 -78.91 70.83
C CYS A 5 -129.05 -78.18 69.47
N GLU A 6 -130.17 -77.90 68.78
CA GLU A 6 -130.16 -77.15 67.51
C GLU A 6 -129.85 -75.65 67.66
N VAL A 7 -130.20 -75.06 68.81
CA VAL A 7 -129.89 -73.64 69.12
C VAL A 7 -128.40 -73.46 69.46
N MET A 8 -127.73 -74.47 70.03
CA MET A 8 -126.30 -74.41 70.32
C MET A 8 -125.42 -74.59 69.08
N ALA A 9 -125.85 -75.39 68.11
CA ALA A 9 -125.09 -75.62 66.88
C ALA A 9 -125.06 -74.36 65.99
N THR A 10 -126.19 -73.66 65.88
CA THR A 10 -126.31 -72.42 65.10
C THR A 10 -125.52 -71.25 65.72
N THR A 11 -125.48 -71.13 67.05
CA THR A 11 -124.62 -70.13 67.71
C THR A 11 -123.13 -70.40 67.57
N PHE A 12 -122.71 -71.66 67.54
CA PHE A 12 -121.28 -72.01 67.35
C PHE A 12 -120.79 -71.76 65.93
N GLU A 13 -121.64 -71.98 64.92
CA GLU A 13 -121.31 -71.69 63.51
C GLU A 13 -121.22 -70.18 63.26
N ASP A 14 -122.11 -69.38 63.86
CA ASP A 14 -122.05 -67.91 63.77
C ASP A 14 -120.81 -67.33 64.50
N GLU A 15 -120.41 -67.88 65.66
CA GLU A 15 -119.20 -67.48 66.38
C GLU A 15 -117.91 -67.87 65.64
N LEU A 16 -117.87 -69.03 64.98
CA LEU A 16 -116.74 -69.45 64.14
C LEU A 16 -116.61 -68.60 62.88
N ALA A 17 -117.72 -68.23 62.25
CA ALA A 17 -117.72 -67.32 61.10
C ALA A 17 -117.21 -65.92 61.50
N ALA A 18 -117.64 -65.39 62.66
CA ALA A 18 -117.17 -64.11 63.19
C ALA A 18 -115.66 -64.13 63.52
N LEU A 19 -115.16 -65.20 64.14
CA LEU A 19 -113.73 -65.39 64.42
C LEU A 19 -112.89 -65.49 63.16
N LYS A 20 -113.40 -66.12 62.10
CA LYS A 20 -112.69 -66.21 60.81
C LYS A 20 -112.59 -64.85 60.13
N THR A 21 -113.66 -64.06 60.14
CA THR A 21 -113.63 -62.69 59.62
C THR A 21 -112.72 -61.76 60.43
N ASP A 22 -112.65 -61.93 61.76
CA ASP A 22 -111.73 -61.15 62.61
C ASP A 22 -110.26 -61.54 62.35
N TRP A 23 -109.99 -62.83 62.07
CA TRP A 23 -108.67 -63.31 61.71
C TRP A 23 -108.21 -62.82 60.33
N GLU A 24 -109.08 -62.90 59.32
CA GLU A 24 -108.78 -62.40 57.95
C GLU A 24 -108.54 -60.87 57.97
N SER A 25 -109.33 -60.11 58.74
CA SER A 25 -109.13 -58.67 58.92
C SER A 25 -107.80 -58.34 59.62
N ARG A 26 -107.39 -59.12 60.62
CA ARG A 26 -106.07 -58.94 61.26
C ARG A 26 -104.91 -59.33 60.35
N GLN A 27 -105.07 -60.36 59.53
CA GLN A 27 -104.05 -60.77 58.58
C GLN A 27 -103.84 -59.71 57.48
N GLU A 28 -104.93 -59.11 56.97
CA GLU A 28 -104.84 -57.96 56.08
C GLU A 28 -104.17 -56.77 56.77
N GLY A 29 -104.55 -56.47 58.02
CA GLY A 29 -103.92 -55.43 58.84
C GLY A 29 -102.40 -55.60 58.97
N TRP A 30 -101.94 -56.82 59.30
CA TRP A 30 -100.51 -57.14 59.39
C TRP A 30 -99.80 -57.06 58.04
N SER A 31 -100.45 -57.45 56.94
CA SER A 31 -99.88 -57.31 55.59
C SER A 31 -99.69 -55.83 55.23
N THR A 32 -100.65 -54.97 55.54
CA THR A 32 -100.51 -53.52 55.35
C THR A 32 -99.41 -52.91 56.22
N ASP A 33 -99.30 -53.33 57.49
CA ASP A 33 -98.25 -52.84 58.38
C ASP A 33 -96.85 -53.29 57.91
N GLN A 34 -96.72 -54.53 57.43
CA GLN A 34 -95.47 -55.04 56.87
C GLN A 34 -95.06 -54.28 55.60
N GLN A 35 -95.99 -53.98 54.70
CA GLN A 35 -95.73 -53.18 53.50
C GLN A 35 -95.36 -51.73 53.85
N ALA A 36 -96.03 -51.13 54.84
CA ALA A 36 -95.70 -49.79 55.32
C ALA A 36 -94.29 -49.74 55.94
N LEU A 37 -93.90 -50.77 56.70
CA LEU A 37 -92.56 -50.87 57.28
C LEU A 37 -91.48 -51.05 56.20
N GLN A 38 -91.73 -51.89 55.19
CA GLN A 38 -90.81 -52.08 54.07
C GLN A 38 -90.63 -50.80 53.26
N ALA A 39 -91.72 -50.07 52.98
CA ALA A 39 -91.64 -48.78 52.30
C ALA A 39 -90.86 -47.74 53.12
N ALA A 40 -91.04 -47.72 54.45
CA ALA A 40 -90.30 -46.82 55.33
C ALA A 40 -88.78 -47.15 55.38
N ILE A 41 -88.43 -48.44 55.43
CA ILE A 41 -87.02 -48.88 55.39
C ILE A 41 -86.38 -48.53 54.03
N GLN A 42 -87.11 -48.69 52.93
CA GLN A 42 -86.63 -48.39 51.59
C GLN A 42 -86.40 -46.89 51.40
N ALA A 43 -87.35 -46.05 51.86
CA ALA A 43 -87.19 -44.59 51.85
C ALA A 43 -85.99 -44.12 52.70
N GLN A 44 -85.73 -44.75 53.84
CA GLN A 44 -84.54 -44.44 54.65
C GLN A 44 -83.24 -44.82 53.94
N ARG A 45 -83.20 -45.99 53.26
CA ARG A 45 -82.01 -46.42 52.49
C ARG A 45 -81.70 -45.46 51.35
N GLU A 46 -82.71 -45.06 50.58
CA GLU A 46 -82.57 -44.09 49.50
C GLU A 46 -82.06 -42.74 50.02
N GLN A 47 -82.56 -42.28 51.18
CA GLN A 47 -82.06 -41.05 51.83
C GLN A 47 -80.59 -41.15 52.26
N PHE A 48 -80.14 -42.31 52.74
CA PHE A 48 -78.74 -42.53 53.12
C PHE A 48 -77.82 -42.62 51.90
N GLU A 49 -78.26 -43.29 50.82
CA GLU A 49 -77.51 -43.34 49.56
C GLU A 49 -77.39 -41.97 48.90
N GLU A 50 -78.45 -41.16 48.94
CA GLU A 50 -78.42 -39.79 48.41
C GLU A 50 -77.45 -38.91 49.22
N LYS A 51 -77.43 -39.03 50.55
CA LYS A 51 -76.45 -38.34 51.41
C LYS A 51 -75.02 -38.80 51.13
N LEU A 52 -74.77 -40.11 51.08
CA LEU A 52 -73.45 -40.68 50.78
C LEU A 52 -72.93 -40.27 49.42
N SER A 53 -73.78 -40.27 48.39
CA SER A 53 -73.40 -39.84 47.05
C SER A 53 -73.13 -38.33 46.98
N SER A 54 -73.88 -37.51 47.74
CA SER A 54 -73.62 -36.07 47.85
C SER A 54 -72.29 -35.76 48.55
N GLU A 55 -71.96 -36.48 49.63
CA GLU A 55 -70.70 -36.30 50.35
C GLU A 55 -69.51 -36.80 49.53
N ARG A 56 -69.63 -37.93 48.83
CA ARG A 56 -68.60 -38.40 47.89
C ARG A 56 -68.31 -37.39 46.79
N ARG A 57 -69.35 -36.85 46.13
CA ARG A 57 -69.16 -35.83 45.10
C ARG A 57 -68.47 -34.58 45.64
N LYS A 58 -68.80 -34.17 46.86
CA LYS A 58 -68.18 -33.02 47.50
C LYS A 58 -66.70 -33.28 47.82
N PHE A 59 -66.39 -34.46 48.36
CA PHE A 59 -65.01 -34.87 48.62
C PHE A 59 -64.19 -34.96 47.34
N ASP A 60 -64.73 -35.53 46.26
CA ASP A 60 -64.06 -35.63 44.97
C ASP A 60 -63.75 -34.23 44.38
N LEU A 61 -64.72 -33.30 44.46
CA LEU A 61 -64.53 -31.91 44.03
C LEU A 61 -63.46 -31.18 44.85
N ASP A 62 -63.49 -31.33 46.17
CA ASP A 62 -62.51 -30.70 47.07
C ASP A 62 -61.09 -31.26 46.82
N HIS A 63 -60.97 -32.58 46.61
CA HIS A 63 -59.70 -33.23 46.31
C HIS A 63 -59.15 -32.82 44.93
N GLN A 64 -60.02 -32.72 43.93
CA GLN A 64 -59.67 -32.26 42.59
C GLN A 64 -59.19 -30.80 42.61
N HIS A 65 -59.81 -29.96 43.42
CA HIS A 65 -59.40 -28.56 43.57
C HIS A 65 -58.04 -28.39 44.28
N GLU A 66 -57.73 -29.20 45.29
CA GLU A 66 -56.40 -29.19 45.92
C GLU A 66 -55.30 -29.73 45.00
N LEU A 67 -55.59 -30.75 44.18
CA LEU A 67 -54.67 -31.23 43.15
C LEU A 67 -54.35 -30.16 42.11
N GLU A 68 -55.35 -29.40 41.66
CA GLU A 68 -55.13 -28.27 40.74
C GLU A 68 -54.26 -27.17 41.35
N LYS A 69 -54.45 -26.85 42.64
CA LYS A 69 -53.58 -25.88 43.34
C LYS A 69 -52.14 -26.37 43.44
N LEU A 70 -51.94 -27.65 43.77
CA LEU A 70 -50.59 -28.24 43.86
C LEU A 70 -49.91 -28.30 42.49
N GLN A 71 -50.63 -28.69 41.44
CA GLN A 71 -50.10 -28.67 40.07
C GLN A 71 -49.70 -27.27 39.65
N LYS A 72 -50.53 -26.26 39.92
CA LYS A 72 -50.23 -24.89 39.55
C LYS A 72 -49.00 -24.34 40.26
N ARG A 73 -48.86 -24.59 41.58
CA ARG A 73 -47.64 -24.21 42.32
C ARG A 73 -46.39 -24.90 41.76
N HIS A 74 -46.47 -26.18 41.45
CA HIS A 74 -45.35 -26.90 40.86
C HIS A 74 -45.00 -26.38 39.44
N GLU A 75 -45.99 -26.03 38.63
CA GLU A 75 -45.77 -25.41 37.31
C GLU A 75 -45.12 -24.02 37.43
N ASP A 76 -45.53 -23.21 38.42
CA ASP A 76 -44.95 -21.90 38.69
C ASP A 76 -43.49 -22.02 39.20
N ASP A 77 -43.23 -22.88 40.19
CA ASP A 77 -41.89 -23.09 40.76
C ASP A 77 -40.90 -23.65 39.71
N THR A 78 -41.33 -24.59 38.88
CA THR A 78 -40.49 -25.12 37.79
C THR A 78 -40.25 -24.09 36.70
N SER A 79 -41.22 -23.20 36.42
CA SER A 79 -41.01 -22.08 35.50
C SER A 79 -40.01 -21.05 36.04
N GLU A 80 -40.03 -20.73 37.33
CA GLU A 80 -39.08 -19.77 37.91
C GLU A 80 -37.66 -20.34 37.94
N LEU A 81 -37.49 -21.58 38.39
CA LEU A 81 -36.19 -22.27 38.37
C LEU A 81 -35.61 -22.38 36.95
N SER A 82 -36.46 -22.65 35.95
CA SER A 82 -36.03 -22.68 34.55
C SER A 82 -35.56 -21.31 34.06
N LYS A 83 -36.25 -20.22 34.43
CA LYS A 83 -35.86 -18.85 34.07
C LYS A 83 -34.56 -18.43 34.75
N GLU A 84 -34.40 -18.74 36.04
CA GLU A 84 -33.16 -18.45 36.77
C GLU A 84 -31.96 -19.21 36.20
N SER A 85 -32.14 -20.51 35.91
CA SER A 85 -31.09 -21.33 35.29
C SER A 85 -30.73 -20.82 33.89
N ALA A 86 -31.72 -20.46 33.07
CA ALA A 86 -31.48 -19.89 31.74
C ALA A 86 -30.75 -18.53 31.81
N ALA A 87 -31.10 -17.66 32.77
CA ALA A 87 -30.43 -16.38 32.96
C ALA A 87 -28.97 -16.54 33.43
N GLN A 88 -28.69 -17.50 34.31
CA GLN A 88 -27.33 -17.80 34.76
C GLN A 88 -26.47 -18.38 33.63
N LEU A 89 -27.03 -19.27 32.81
CA LEU A 89 -26.35 -19.79 31.62
C LEU A 89 -26.07 -18.69 30.59
N ALA A 90 -27.01 -17.78 30.36
CA ALA A 90 -26.83 -16.65 29.45
C ALA A 90 -25.71 -15.71 29.91
N MET A 91 -25.68 -15.31 31.19
CA MET A 91 -24.59 -14.50 31.74
C MET A 91 -23.23 -15.18 31.61
N LEU A 92 -23.13 -16.47 31.94
CA LEU A 92 -21.87 -17.21 31.83
C LEU A 92 -21.41 -17.29 30.36
N CYS A 93 -22.31 -17.59 29.43
CA CYS A 93 -21.97 -17.60 28.00
C CYS A 93 -21.46 -16.23 27.52
N GLU A 94 -22.05 -15.14 28.00
CA GLU A 94 -21.66 -13.78 27.63
C GLU A 94 -20.32 -13.36 28.25
N GLU A 95 -20.06 -13.68 29.52
CA GLU A 95 -18.74 -13.50 30.16
C GLU A 95 -17.64 -14.30 29.44
N TYR A 96 -17.91 -15.55 29.08
CA TYR A 96 -16.96 -16.38 28.36
C TYR A 96 -16.71 -15.85 26.94
N SER A 97 -17.76 -15.41 26.25
CA SER A 97 -17.65 -14.77 24.93
C SER A 97 -16.78 -13.52 24.98
N GLN A 98 -16.99 -12.65 25.98
CA GLN A 98 -16.19 -11.45 26.15
C GLN A 98 -14.73 -11.77 26.46
N ARG A 99 -14.45 -12.69 27.39
CA ARG A 99 -13.06 -13.10 27.69
C ARG A 99 -12.36 -13.72 26.50
N TYR A 100 -13.06 -14.51 25.69
CA TYR A 100 -12.49 -15.13 24.49
C TYR A 100 -12.18 -14.07 23.43
N ALA A 101 -13.08 -13.09 23.25
CA ALA A 101 -12.88 -11.97 22.33
C ALA A 101 -11.72 -11.05 22.77
N GLU A 102 -11.62 -10.72 24.06
CA GLU A 102 -10.52 -9.92 24.62
C GLU A 102 -9.18 -10.64 24.47
N PHE A 103 -9.11 -11.93 24.80
CA PHE A 103 -7.91 -12.74 24.65
C PHE A 103 -7.46 -12.78 23.17
N HIS A 104 -8.36 -13.10 22.25
CA HIS A 104 -8.07 -13.09 20.81
C HIS A 104 -7.62 -11.73 20.30
N ALA A 105 -8.27 -10.64 20.70
CA ALA A 105 -7.89 -9.29 20.30
C ALA A 105 -6.47 -8.94 20.78
N THR A 106 -6.12 -9.33 22.01
CA THR A 106 -4.77 -9.11 22.55
C THR A 106 -3.71 -9.97 21.87
N GLU A 107 -3.96 -11.26 21.61
CA GLU A 107 -3.01 -12.12 20.90
C GLU A 107 -2.81 -11.67 19.45
N MET A 108 -3.90 -11.33 18.74
CA MET A 108 -3.82 -10.80 17.38
C MET A 108 -3.03 -9.48 17.34
N SER A 109 -3.28 -8.57 18.28
CA SER A 109 -2.53 -7.31 18.38
C SER A 109 -1.04 -7.54 18.65
N VAL A 110 -0.69 -8.46 19.57
CA VAL A 110 0.71 -8.79 19.86
C VAL A 110 1.39 -9.44 18.66
N MET A 111 0.69 -10.33 17.94
CA MET A 111 1.23 -10.98 16.74
C MET A 111 1.42 -9.97 15.61
N GLU A 112 0.46 -9.07 15.38
CA GLU A 112 0.56 -7.99 14.40
C GLU A 112 1.73 -7.06 14.69
N ILE A 113 1.93 -6.66 15.96
CA ILE A 113 3.07 -5.82 16.36
C ILE A 113 4.39 -6.55 16.14
N LYS A 114 4.49 -7.85 16.48
CA LYS A 114 5.71 -8.63 16.23
C LYS A 114 6.02 -8.72 14.74
N TYR A 115 5.03 -9.07 13.93
CA TYR A 115 5.18 -9.23 12.49
C TYR A 115 5.54 -7.90 11.81
N HIS A 116 4.92 -6.79 12.26
CA HIS A 116 5.23 -5.46 11.78
C HIS A 116 6.69 -5.08 12.10
N ASN A 117 7.14 -5.33 13.34
CA ASN A 117 8.52 -5.05 13.74
C ASN A 117 9.55 -5.93 13.01
N GLU A 118 9.22 -7.18 12.70
CA GLU A 118 10.09 -8.07 11.91
C GLU A 118 10.17 -7.63 10.45
N MET A 119 9.03 -7.33 9.81
CA MET A 119 8.99 -6.74 8.47
C MET A 119 9.79 -5.44 8.40
N GLU A 120 9.64 -4.55 9.39
CA GLU A 120 10.37 -3.29 9.42
C GLU A 120 11.89 -3.50 9.58
N ARG A 121 12.32 -4.48 10.41
CA ARG A 121 13.74 -4.86 10.49
C ARG A 121 14.27 -5.42 9.18
N GLU A 122 13.53 -6.28 8.51
CA GLU A 122 13.96 -6.86 7.24
C GLU A 122 14.01 -5.83 6.11
N ILE A 123 12.99 -4.97 6.01
CA ILE A 123 12.99 -3.83 5.07
C ILE A 123 14.22 -2.95 5.32
N ASN A 124 14.53 -2.64 6.58
CA ASN A 124 15.71 -1.87 6.94
C ASN A 124 17.03 -2.59 6.60
N ALA A 125 17.11 -3.91 6.80
CA ALA A 125 18.29 -4.70 6.46
C ALA A 125 18.51 -4.75 4.94
N VAL A 126 17.42 -4.94 4.17
CA VAL A 126 17.45 -4.91 2.70
C VAL A 126 17.84 -3.51 2.21
N ALA A 127 17.24 -2.44 2.74
CA ALA A 127 17.59 -1.07 2.40
C ALA A 127 19.07 -0.77 2.67
N GLN A 128 19.61 -1.19 3.81
CA GLN A 128 21.03 -1.04 4.13
C GLN A 128 21.94 -1.82 3.18
N ARG A 129 21.53 -3.03 2.76
CA ARG A 129 22.29 -3.84 1.80
C ARG A 129 22.31 -3.17 0.42
N TRP A 130 21.16 -2.69 -0.06
CA TRP A 130 21.06 -1.97 -1.32
C TRP A 130 21.85 -0.66 -1.30
N GLN A 131 21.81 0.08 -0.19
CA GLN A 131 22.63 1.28 0.00
C GLN A 131 24.12 0.96 -0.16
N LYS A 132 24.61 -0.10 0.51
CA LYS A 132 26.00 -0.55 0.38
C LYS A 132 26.36 -0.99 -1.04
N GLU A 133 25.47 -1.68 -1.74
CA GLU A 133 25.69 -2.11 -3.13
C GLU A 133 25.73 -0.91 -4.09
N LEU A 134 24.84 0.06 -3.92
CA LEU A 134 24.83 1.34 -4.63
C LEU A 134 26.12 2.13 -4.39
N ASP A 135 26.56 2.26 -3.14
CA ASP A 135 27.80 2.96 -2.79
C ASP A 135 29.02 2.25 -3.41
N SER A 136 29.06 0.91 -3.38
CA SER A 136 30.11 0.12 -4.07
C SER A 136 30.13 0.35 -5.58
N LEU A 137 28.94 0.45 -6.20
CA LEU A 137 28.83 0.70 -7.64
C LEU A 137 29.25 2.12 -7.97
N HIS A 138 28.83 3.12 -7.19
CA HIS A 138 29.31 4.49 -7.34
C HIS A 138 30.84 4.56 -7.24
N GLU A 139 31.46 3.91 -6.25
CA GLU A 139 32.93 3.87 -6.13
C GLU A 139 33.59 3.19 -7.36
N LYS A 140 32.99 2.12 -7.90
CA LYS A 140 33.50 1.46 -9.11
C LYS A 140 33.35 2.34 -10.34
N HIS A 141 32.22 3.04 -10.49
CA HIS A 141 31.98 3.95 -11.59
C HIS A 141 32.90 5.17 -11.53
N GLU A 142 33.11 5.74 -10.34
CA GLU A 142 34.00 6.88 -10.15
C GLU A 142 35.45 6.50 -10.46
N LYS A 143 35.89 5.30 -10.06
CA LYS A 143 37.20 4.75 -10.49
C LYS A 143 37.27 4.54 -12.00
N ALA A 144 36.26 3.94 -12.62
CA ALA A 144 36.23 3.72 -14.07
C ALA A 144 36.25 5.06 -14.85
N TYR A 145 35.57 6.08 -14.34
CA TYR A 145 35.60 7.43 -14.90
C TYR A 145 37.00 8.06 -14.77
N GLN A 146 37.61 7.99 -13.59
CA GLN A 146 38.98 8.47 -13.37
C GLN A 146 39.98 7.77 -14.31
N ASP A 147 39.86 6.45 -14.49
CA ASP A 147 40.70 5.68 -15.41
C ASP A 147 40.46 6.08 -16.88
N ALA A 148 39.20 6.33 -17.27
CA ALA A 148 38.85 6.77 -18.62
C ALA A 148 39.39 8.18 -18.93
N VAL A 149 39.30 9.10 -17.96
CA VAL A 149 39.88 10.45 -18.06
C VAL A 149 41.40 10.36 -18.20
N LEU A 150 42.07 9.58 -17.34
CA LEU A 150 43.53 9.36 -17.44
C LEU A 150 43.94 8.77 -18.80
N GLN A 151 43.16 7.82 -19.33
CA GLN A 151 43.41 7.27 -20.66
C GLN A 151 43.18 8.29 -21.79
N ALA A 152 42.17 9.14 -21.68
CA ALA A 152 41.89 10.20 -22.64
C ALA A 152 43.01 11.25 -22.63
N GLU A 153 43.47 11.68 -21.45
CA GLU A 153 44.61 12.58 -21.28
C GLU A 153 45.90 11.97 -21.86
N LEU A 154 46.17 10.69 -21.60
CA LEU A 154 47.31 9.98 -22.18
C LEU A 154 47.24 9.90 -23.71
N LYS A 155 46.05 9.71 -24.29
CA LYS A 155 45.86 9.72 -25.75
C LYS A 155 46.04 11.12 -26.34
N ALA A 156 45.47 12.14 -25.70
CA ALA A 156 45.60 13.54 -26.12
C ALA A 156 47.08 14.00 -26.07
N ASN A 157 47.80 13.65 -25.00
CA ASN A 157 49.23 13.93 -24.87
C ASN A 157 50.06 13.23 -25.96
N LYS A 158 49.78 11.95 -26.25
CA LYS A 158 50.44 11.23 -27.36
C LYS A 158 50.16 11.88 -28.73
N GLN A 159 48.95 12.36 -28.96
CA GLN A 159 48.60 13.07 -30.20
C GLN A 159 49.30 14.43 -30.28
N LEU A 160 49.39 15.17 -29.17
CA LEU A 160 50.15 16.42 -29.09
C LEU A 160 51.65 16.21 -29.38
N GLU A 161 52.26 15.18 -28.79
CA GLU A 161 53.66 14.81 -29.07
C GLU A 161 53.87 14.44 -30.54
N SER A 162 52.95 13.67 -31.12
CA SER A 162 52.94 13.32 -32.55
C SER A 162 52.84 14.56 -33.44
N MET A 163 51.90 15.47 -33.16
CA MET A 163 51.74 16.71 -33.92
C MET A 163 52.93 17.65 -33.77
N GLN A 164 53.52 17.76 -32.57
CA GLN A 164 54.77 18.51 -32.38
C GLN A 164 55.91 17.92 -33.18
N LYS A 165 56.03 16.59 -33.22
CA LYS A 165 57.05 15.90 -34.01
C LYS A 165 56.85 16.16 -35.51
N GLU A 166 55.64 16.02 -36.04
CA GLU A 166 55.33 16.34 -37.43
C GLU A 166 55.58 17.81 -37.77
N MET A 167 55.21 18.73 -36.87
CA MET A 167 55.47 20.16 -37.05
C MET A 167 56.97 20.46 -37.11
N ASN A 168 57.77 19.81 -36.25
CA ASN A 168 59.23 19.94 -36.25
C ASN A 168 59.85 19.32 -37.52
N GLU A 169 59.33 18.20 -38.00
CA GLU A 169 59.75 17.57 -39.27
C GLU A 169 59.41 18.45 -40.48
N ARG A 170 58.22 19.08 -40.50
CA ARG A 170 57.82 20.04 -41.55
C ARG A 170 58.67 21.30 -41.50
N LYS A 171 58.97 21.85 -40.32
CA LYS A 171 59.90 22.97 -40.13
C LYS A 171 61.30 22.60 -40.65
N GLY A 172 61.82 21.43 -40.28
CA GLY A 172 63.10 20.92 -40.78
C GLY A 172 63.13 20.79 -42.31
N THR A 173 62.06 20.24 -42.90
CA THR A 173 61.94 20.10 -44.35
C THR A 173 61.82 21.45 -45.06
N ALA A 174 61.11 22.42 -44.48
CA ALA A 174 60.99 23.78 -45.01
C ALA A 174 62.33 24.53 -44.97
N VAL A 175 63.09 24.39 -43.88
CA VAL A 175 64.44 24.95 -43.77
C VAL A 175 65.35 24.36 -44.83
N VAL A 176 65.34 23.04 -45.04
CA VAL A 176 66.13 22.37 -46.09
C VAL A 176 65.72 22.82 -47.51
N LYS A 177 64.42 23.02 -47.76
CA LYS A 177 63.93 23.55 -49.04
C LYS A 177 64.34 25.01 -49.25
N CYS A 178 64.34 25.84 -48.21
CA CYS A 178 64.82 27.22 -48.29
C CYS A 178 66.33 27.30 -48.51
N THR A 179 67.13 26.50 -47.79
CA THR A 179 68.59 26.47 -47.96
C THR A 179 68.98 25.94 -49.34
N SER A 180 68.29 24.92 -49.86
CA SER A 180 68.53 24.42 -51.23
C SER A 180 68.13 25.41 -52.33
N LYS A 181 67.08 26.22 -52.13
CA LYS A 181 66.75 27.33 -53.04
C LYS A 181 67.80 28.44 -53.01
N TRP A 182 68.29 28.79 -51.82
CA TRP A 182 69.39 29.75 -51.65
C TRP A 182 70.71 29.26 -52.27
N GLN A 183 71.01 27.97 -52.14
CA GLN A 183 72.18 27.36 -52.79
C GLN A 183 72.07 27.43 -54.32
N ARG A 184 70.91 27.10 -54.91
CA ARG A 184 70.70 27.26 -56.36
C ARG A 184 70.80 28.71 -56.82
N ALA A 185 70.24 29.66 -56.07
CA ALA A 185 70.33 31.08 -56.42
C ALA A 185 71.77 31.60 -56.37
N MET A 186 72.59 31.08 -55.44
CA MET A 186 74.03 31.37 -55.36
C MET A 186 74.81 30.76 -56.54
N GLU A 187 74.50 29.52 -56.93
CA GLU A 187 75.09 28.86 -58.11
C GLU A 187 74.74 29.60 -59.40
N GLU A 188 73.48 30.01 -59.59
CA GLU A 188 73.04 30.80 -60.76
C GLU A 188 73.69 32.19 -60.82
N LEU A 189 73.96 32.81 -59.66
CA LEU A 189 74.72 34.08 -59.60
C LEU A 189 76.20 33.88 -59.95
N GLN A 190 76.81 32.76 -59.53
CA GLN A 190 78.18 32.42 -59.93
C GLN A 190 78.27 32.14 -61.43
N GLU A 191 77.33 31.39 -62.02
CA GLU A 191 77.28 31.15 -63.47
C GLU A 191 77.11 32.45 -64.26
N ARG A 192 76.24 33.38 -63.81
CA ARG A 192 76.08 34.69 -64.45
C ARG A 192 77.36 35.53 -64.42
N GLN A 193 78.10 35.52 -63.31
CA GLN A 193 79.40 36.20 -63.22
C GLN A 193 80.46 35.57 -64.13
N GLU A 194 80.44 34.26 -64.34
CA GLU A 194 81.36 33.58 -65.27
C GLU A 194 81.01 33.88 -66.74
N VAL A 195 79.71 33.97 -67.09
CA VAL A 195 79.27 34.38 -68.44
C VAL A 195 79.63 35.84 -68.73
N GLU A 196 79.49 36.75 -67.76
CA GLU A 196 79.90 38.16 -67.92
C GLU A 196 81.42 38.32 -68.08
N LYS A 197 82.23 37.51 -67.38
CA LYS A 197 83.70 37.47 -67.59
C LYS A 197 84.07 36.96 -68.98
N ASN A 198 83.35 35.98 -69.52
CA ASN A 198 83.59 35.46 -70.87
C ASN A 198 83.15 36.44 -71.98
N MET A 199 82.06 37.19 -71.76
CA MET A 199 81.59 38.23 -72.69
C MET A 199 82.58 39.39 -72.81
N THR A 200 83.12 39.86 -71.68
CA THR A 200 84.09 40.97 -71.63
C THR A 200 85.45 40.59 -72.23
N TYR A 201 85.88 39.33 -72.09
CA TYR A 201 87.09 38.81 -72.74
C TYR A 201 86.96 38.69 -74.27
N ASN A 202 85.79 38.29 -74.78
CA ASN A 202 85.55 38.13 -76.21
C ASN A 202 85.33 39.45 -76.98
N GLN A 203 84.80 40.49 -76.32
CA GLN A 203 84.72 41.83 -76.91
C GLN A 203 86.10 42.50 -77.06
N GLY A 204 87.01 42.32 -76.09
CA GLY A 204 88.36 42.87 -76.16
C GLY A 204 89.25 42.26 -77.26
N LEU A 205 88.91 41.09 -77.79
CA LEU A 205 89.64 40.41 -78.86
C LEU A 205 89.17 40.84 -80.26
N GLN A 206 87.90 41.20 -80.43
CA GLN A 206 87.32 41.65 -81.70
C GLN A 206 87.65 43.10 -82.08
N ASP A 207 87.95 43.95 -81.09
CA ASP A 207 88.31 45.35 -81.33
C ASP A 207 89.78 45.51 -81.77
N ARG A 208 90.66 44.58 -81.36
CA ARG A 208 92.08 44.56 -81.78
C ARG A 208 92.30 44.16 -83.25
N GLU A 209 91.35 43.46 -83.87
CA GLU A 209 91.46 42.95 -85.24
C GLU A 209 90.93 43.94 -86.30
N LYS A 210 90.05 44.88 -85.89
CA LYS A 210 89.52 45.95 -86.75
C LYS A 210 90.44 47.17 -86.86
N GLU A 211 91.22 47.47 -85.82
CA GLU A 211 92.14 48.62 -85.80
C GLU A 211 93.36 48.44 -86.72
N TRP A 212 93.78 47.20 -86.99
CA TRP A 212 94.93 46.91 -87.86
C TRP A 212 94.62 46.99 -89.37
N GLN A 213 93.35 46.93 -89.78
CA GLN A 213 92.97 46.98 -91.21
C GLN A 213 92.61 48.39 -91.70
N GLN A 214 92.41 49.38 -90.80
CA GLN A 214 92.06 50.76 -91.17
C GLN A 214 93.25 51.74 -91.15
N ALA A 215 94.41 51.36 -90.60
CA ALA A 215 95.61 52.21 -90.56
C ALA A 215 96.35 52.34 -91.91
N ALA A 216 95.99 51.55 -92.92
CA ALA A 216 96.70 51.50 -94.20
C ALA A 216 96.20 52.47 -95.29
N LEU A 217 95.10 53.23 -95.09
CA LEU A 217 94.40 53.83 -96.23
C LEU A 217 94.00 55.32 -96.19
N GLN A 218 94.51 56.18 -95.30
CA GLN A 218 94.11 57.60 -95.38
C GLN A 218 95.09 58.64 -94.81
N ILE A 219 96.36 58.49 -95.18
CA ILE A 219 97.36 59.57 -95.26
C ILE A 219 97.06 60.56 -96.43
N LYS A 220 95.98 60.38 -97.19
CA LYS A 220 95.61 61.26 -98.32
C LYS A 220 94.28 61.96 -98.12
N GLU A 221 94.23 62.95 -97.23
CA GLU A 221 93.70 64.29 -97.55
C GLU A 221 93.52 65.14 -96.29
N ARG A 222 94.67 65.47 -95.71
CA ARG A 222 94.93 66.54 -94.73
C ARG A 222 94.64 67.96 -95.27
N GLN A 223 93.52 68.16 -95.97
CA GLN A 223 93.09 69.49 -96.45
C GLN A 223 91.60 69.79 -96.20
N ARG A 224 90.96 69.07 -95.28
CA ARG A 224 89.63 69.42 -94.71
C ARG A 224 89.63 69.51 -93.17
N GLU A 225 90.79 69.77 -92.55
CA GLU A 225 91.00 69.70 -91.09
C GLU A 225 90.54 70.93 -90.28
N GLU A 226 89.93 71.95 -90.90
CA GLU A 226 89.48 73.15 -90.16
C GLU A 226 87.96 73.31 -90.05
N LEU A 227 87.15 72.54 -90.78
CA LEU A 227 85.69 72.49 -90.62
C LEU A 227 85.20 71.37 -89.67
N GLY A 228 86.06 70.42 -89.32
CA GLY A 228 85.73 69.26 -88.48
C GLY A 228 85.76 69.50 -86.96
N LYS A 229 86.48 70.51 -86.48
CA LYS A 229 86.64 70.76 -85.03
C LYS A 229 85.34 71.22 -84.36
N VAL A 230 84.47 71.95 -85.08
CA VAL A 230 83.19 72.45 -84.53
C VAL A 230 82.07 71.40 -84.61
N GLN A 231 82.08 70.50 -85.60
CA GLN A 231 81.10 69.41 -85.70
C GLN A 231 81.41 68.23 -84.76
N GLN A 232 82.68 67.96 -84.43
CA GLN A 232 83.04 66.89 -83.49
C GLN A 232 82.69 67.21 -82.04
N GLU A 233 82.79 68.47 -81.60
CA GLU A 233 82.39 68.88 -80.25
C GLU A 233 80.86 68.84 -80.06
N ALA A 234 80.08 69.19 -81.08
CA ALA A 234 78.62 69.10 -81.05
C ALA A 234 78.12 67.64 -81.07
N VAL A 235 78.73 66.76 -81.88
CA VAL A 235 78.34 65.33 -81.96
C VAL A 235 78.80 64.55 -80.72
N ALA A 236 79.93 64.89 -80.11
CA ALA A 236 80.37 64.31 -78.84
C ALA A 236 79.44 64.73 -77.66
N ALA A 237 78.98 65.98 -77.65
CA ALA A 237 78.02 66.46 -76.65
C ALA A 237 76.62 65.81 -76.80
N ILE A 238 76.15 65.62 -78.04
CA ILE A 238 74.88 64.94 -78.31
C ILE A 238 74.96 63.44 -77.94
N ARG A 239 76.06 62.73 -78.28
CA ARG A 239 76.24 61.33 -77.87
C ARG A 239 76.36 61.16 -76.35
N ALA A 240 77.07 62.05 -75.66
CA ALA A 240 77.16 62.00 -74.20
C ALA A 240 75.80 62.30 -73.53
N ALA A 241 74.96 63.14 -74.14
CA ALA A 241 73.59 63.37 -73.68
C ALA A 241 72.69 62.16 -73.96
N GLU A 242 72.79 61.55 -75.15
CA GLU A 242 72.05 60.33 -75.51
C GLU A 242 72.41 59.14 -74.62
N GLU A 243 73.68 58.94 -74.29
CA GLU A 243 74.10 57.89 -73.35
C GLU A 243 73.62 58.16 -71.93
N ARG A 244 73.66 59.42 -71.47
CA ARG A 244 73.07 59.79 -70.16
C ARG A 244 71.56 59.60 -70.13
N HIS A 245 70.86 59.92 -71.21
CA HIS A 245 69.41 59.66 -71.33
C HIS A 245 69.11 58.17 -71.39
N LYS A 246 69.90 57.37 -72.12
CA LYS A 246 69.75 55.91 -72.18
C LYS A 246 70.00 55.26 -70.82
N MET A 247 71.05 55.68 -70.11
CA MET A 247 71.34 55.22 -68.74
C MET A 247 70.24 55.62 -67.75
N ARG A 248 69.68 56.83 -67.86
CA ARG A 248 68.52 57.24 -67.04
C ARG A 248 67.26 56.45 -67.36
N PHE A 249 66.96 56.22 -68.63
CA PHE A 249 65.82 55.39 -69.03
C PHE A 249 65.99 53.93 -68.60
N GLN A 250 67.21 53.38 -68.68
CA GLN A 250 67.52 52.04 -68.19
C GLN A 250 67.43 51.95 -66.66
N ALA A 251 67.91 52.97 -65.93
CA ALA A 251 67.76 53.04 -64.48
C ALA A 251 66.29 53.14 -64.07
N GLN A 252 65.50 54.00 -64.73
CA GLN A 252 64.05 54.11 -64.50
C GLN A 252 63.31 52.81 -64.84
N LEU A 253 63.68 52.12 -65.90
CA LEU A 253 63.12 50.80 -66.24
C LEU A 253 63.51 49.73 -65.22
N ALA A 254 64.75 49.74 -64.70
CA ALA A 254 65.19 48.81 -63.68
C ALA A 254 64.50 49.07 -62.33
N GLU A 255 64.32 50.34 -61.96
CA GLU A 255 63.62 50.75 -60.76
C GLU A 255 62.13 50.40 -60.84
N LEU A 256 61.46 50.67 -61.97
CA LEU A 256 60.08 50.25 -62.19
C LEU A 256 59.93 48.72 -62.16
N LYS A 257 60.86 47.97 -62.74
CA LYS A 257 60.86 46.49 -62.68
C LYS A 257 61.03 46.00 -61.25
N SER A 258 61.98 46.56 -60.48
CA SER A 258 62.20 46.21 -59.08
C SER A 258 60.96 46.48 -58.23
N GLN A 259 60.31 47.63 -58.42
CA GLN A 259 59.06 47.96 -57.72
C GLN A 259 57.92 47.00 -58.09
N LEU A 260 57.82 46.58 -59.35
CA LEU A 260 56.80 45.64 -59.80
C LEU A 260 57.05 44.22 -59.29
N GLU A 261 58.31 43.78 -59.24
CA GLU A 261 58.73 42.51 -58.63
C GLU A 261 58.50 42.50 -57.11
N GLU A 262 58.76 43.62 -56.44
CA GLU A 262 58.51 43.77 -55.01
C GLU A 262 57.00 43.76 -54.70
N GLN A 263 56.18 44.46 -55.50
CA GLN A 263 54.72 44.41 -55.39
C GLN A 263 54.16 43.01 -55.66
N HIS A 264 54.66 42.32 -56.69
CA HIS A 264 54.23 40.95 -57.00
C HIS A 264 54.67 39.96 -55.93
N SER A 265 55.87 40.08 -55.38
CA SER A 265 56.34 39.20 -54.30
C SER A 265 55.55 39.43 -53.01
N GLN A 266 55.24 40.68 -52.65
CA GLN A 266 54.36 41.00 -51.53
C GLN A 266 52.93 40.48 -51.74
N ALA A 267 52.36 40.64 -52.94
CA ALA A 267 51.04 40.11 -53.25
C ALA A 267 50.98 38.57 -53.18
N LEU A 268 52.02 37.88 -53.66
CA LEU A 268 52.14 36.42 -53.57
C LEU A 268 52.34 35.94 -52.12
N GLN A 269 53.11 36.68 -51.32
CA GLN A 269 53.30 36.41 -49.90
C GLN A 269 51.96 36.53 -49.15
N ASN A 270 51.22 37.62 -49.36
CA ASN A 270 49.92 37.84 -48.73
C ASN A 270 48.89 36.77 -49.14
N LEU A 271 48.82 36.41 -50.43
CA LEU A 271 47.95 35.33 -50.91
C LEU A 271 48.35 33.97 -50.31
N SER A 272 49.65 33.69 -50.17
CA SER A 272 50.12 32.47 -49.52
C SER A 272 49.75 32.42 -48.03
N ASP A 273 49.88 33.54 -47.32
CA ASP A 273 49.53 33.65 -45.91
C ASP A 273 48.01 33.53 -45.70
N GLU A 274 47.20 34.14 -46.58
CA GLU A 274 45.73 33.98 -46.58
C GLU A 274 45.29 32.54 -46.89
N ILE A 275 45.93 31.86 -47.84
CA ILE A 275 45.61 30.46 -48.15
C ILE A 275 45.99 29.56 -46.97
N THR A 276 47.18 29.74 -46.39
CA THR A 276 47.62 28.89 -45.27
C THR A 276 46.83 29.13 -43.99
N THR A 277 46.38 30.36 -43.73
CA THR A 277 45.48 30.67 -42.60
C THR A 277 44.11 30.05 -42.80
N ARG A 278 43.48 30.22 -43.97
CA ARG A 278 42.19 29.58 -44.29
C ARG A 278 42.26 28.06 -44.25
N GLU A 279 43.32 27.43 -44.74
CA GLU A 279 43.47 25.97 -44.65
C GLU A 279 43.65 25.49 -43.22
N ARG A 280 44.35 26.25 -42.36
CA ARG A 280 44.43 25.96 -40.92
C ARG A 280 43.08 26.10 -40.23
N GLU A 281 42.34 27.17 -40.52
CA GLU A 281 40.99 27.39 -39.96
C GLU A 281 40.04 26.27 -40.35
N ARG A 282 39.99 25.90 -41.64
CA ARG A 282 39.17 24.76 -42.10
C ARG A 282 39.58 23.44 -41.46
N ALA A 283 40.89 23.18 -41.32
CA ALA A 283 41.37 21.97 -40.67
C ALA A 283 40.98 21.94 -39.18
N GLN A 284 41.05 23.10 -38.51
CA GLN A 284 40.64 23.24 -37.12
C GLN A 284 39.12 23.03 -36.95
N GLU A 285 38.29 23.67 -37.78
CA GLU A 285 36.84 23.48 -37.79
C GLU A 285 36.47 22.00 -38.03
N HIS A 286 37.18 21.32 -38.93
CA HIS A 286 36.93 19.91 -39.20
C HIS A 286 37.33 19.01 -38.02
N MET A 287 38.40 19.35 -37.29
CA MET A 287 38.79 18.65 -36.07
C MET A 287 37.81 18.91 -34.92
N ASP A 288 37.39 20.16 -34.73
CA ASP A 288 36.45 20.54 -33.68
C ASP A 288 35.07 19.89 -33.93
N ALA A 289 34.60 19.85 -35.18
CA ALA A 289 33.38 19.14 -35.55
C ALA A 289 33.51 17.62 -35.34
N SER A 290 34.66 17.01 -35.69
CA SER A 290 34.90 15.59 -35.43
C SER A 290 34.98 15.27 -33.94
N ALA A 291 35.56 16.16 -33.13
CA ALA A 291 35.63 16.02 -31.68
C ALA A 291 34.23 16.12 -31.06
N GLN A 292 33.41 17.08 -31.49
CA GLN A 292 32.01 17.20 -31.04
C GLN A 292 31.18 15.95 -31.37
N VAL A 293 31.32 15.38 -32.58
CA VAL A 293 30.63 14.14 -32.94
C VAL A 293 31.07 12.97 -32.05
N LEU A 294 32.38 12.82 -31.80
CA LEU A 294 32.89 11.79 -30.91
C LEU A 294 32.42 11.97 -29.46
N GLU A 295 32.38 13.20 -28.95
CA GLU A 295 31.82 13.50 -27.63
C GLU A 295 30.33 13.17 -27.55
N GLN A 296 29.55 13.50 -28.58
CA GLN A 296 28.13 13.16 -28.66
C GLN A 296 27.91 11.63 -28.73
N GLU A 297 28.70 10.91 -29.51
CA GLU A 297 28.61 9.45 -29.59
C GLU A 297 29.01 8.76 -28.28
N LEU A 298 30.06 9.26 -27.61
CA LEU A 298 30.49 8.75 -26.32
C LEU A 298 29.42 9.03 -25.26
N THR A 299 28.93 10.27 -25.17
CA THR A 299 27.88 10.63 -24.21
C THR A 299 26.61 9.82 -24.44
N ALA A 300 26.18 9.64 -25.69
CA ALA A 300 25.04 8.79 -26.04
C ALA A 300 25.24 7.32 -25.57
N LYS A 301 26.39 6.71 -25.87
CA LYS A 301 26.72 5.35 -25.43
C LYS A 301 26.74 5.22 -23.92
N TRP A 302 27.28 6.20 -23.22
CA TRP A 302 27.28 6.22 -21.75
C TRP A 302 25.86 6.34 -21.19
N THR A 303 25.02 7.20 -21.76
CA THR A 303 23.62 7.32 -21.31
C THR A 303 22.81 6.04 -21.57
N GLU A 304 23.04 5.38 -22.69
CA GLU A 304 22.38 4.11 -23.03
C GLU A 304 22.80 2.99 -22.07
N GLN A 305 24.10 2.85 -21.79
CA GLN A 305 24.61 1.88 -20.81
C GLN A 305 24.08 2.16 -19.40
N LEU A 306 23.99 3.43 -18.99
CA LEU A 306 23.45 3.81 -17.69
C LEU A 306 21.97 3.46 -17.58
N GLN A 307 21.19 3.69 -18.65
CA GLN A 307 19.77 3.34 -18.70
C GLN A 307 19.54 1.82 -18.70
N GLU A 308 20.35 1.05 -19.45
CA GLU A 308 20.29 -0.42 -19.42
C GLU A 308 20.59 -0.96 -18.01
N GLN A 309 21.61 -0.43 -17.35
CA GLN A 309 21.94 -0.83 -15.97
C GLN A 309 20.85 -0.44 -14.97
N GLN A 310 20.25 0.75 -15.11
CA GLN A 310 19.12 1.16 -14.30
C GLN A 310 17.93 0.21 -14.48
N LEU A 311 17.56 -0.12 -15.71
CA LEU A 311 16.47 -1.06 -16.01
C LEU A 311 16.76 -2.46 -15.48
N GLU A 312 18.00 -2.94 -15.60
CA GLU A 312 18.38 -4.27 -15.08
C GLU A 312 18.32 -4.31 -13.55
N LEU A 313 18.76 -3.25 -12.86
CA LEU A 313 18.67 -3.13 -11.41
C LEU A 313 17.22 -2.99 -10.92
N GLU A 314 16.40 -2.18 -11.60
CA GLU A 314 14.97 -2.06 -11.31
C GLU A 314 14.25 -3.40 -11.51
N SER A 315 14.57 -4.14 -12.58
CA SER A 315 14.04 -5.48 -12.80
C SER A 315 14.44 -6.45 -11.68
N LYS A 316 15.71 -6.47 -11.27
CA LYS A 316 16.18 -7.33 -10.16
C LYS A 316 15.54 -6.94 -8.83
N PHE A 317 15.40 -5.64 -8.56
CA PHE A 317 14.73 -5.14 -7.36
C PHE A 317 13.25 -5.54 -7.33
N SER A 318 12.54 -5.38 -8.46
CA SER A 318 11.13 -5.77 -8.56
C SER A 318 10.94 -7.27 -8.37
N ALA A 319 11.82 -8.10 -8.94
CA ALA A 319 11.80 -9.55 -8.78
C ALA A 319 12.06 -9.98 -7.34
N GLU A 320 13.08 -9.40 -6.67
CA GLU A 320 13.39 -9.75 -5.29
C GLU A 320 12.32 -9.25 -4.31
N LYS A 321 11.73 -8.07 -4.56
CA LYS A 321 10.57 -7.58 -3.82
C LYS A 321 9.38 -8.53 -3.95
N SER A 322 9.10 -9.00 -5.16
CA SER A 322 8.01 -9.96 -5.42
C SER A 322 8.25 -11.29 -4.70
N ARG A 323 9.49 -11.77 -4.73
CA ARG A 323 9.92 -13.00 -4.04
C ARG A 323 9.79 -12.88 -2.52
N LEU A 324 10.28 -11.80 -1.92
CA LEU A 324 10.15 -11.58 -0.47
C LEU A 324 8.68 -11.45 -0.06
N THR A 325 7.88 -10.74 -0.86
CA THR A 325 6.44 -10.62 -0.60
C THR A 325 5.76 -11.99 -0.63
N ALA A 326 6.13 -12.87 -1.57
CA ALA A 326 5.60 -14.23 -1.62
C ALA A 326 6.01 -15.06 -0.38
N ILE A 327 7.27 -14.99 0.04
CA ILE A 327 7.75 -15.68 1.26
C ILE A 327 6.98 -15.20 2.49
N PHE A 328 6.78 -13.89 2.67
CA PHE A 328 6.00 -13.37 3.78
C PHE A 328 4.53 -13.79 3.73
N VAL A 329 3.92 -13.86 2.55
CA VAL A 329 2.55 -14.37 2.41
C VAL A 329 2.49 -15.83 2.81
N ASP A 330 3.42 -16.66 2.33
CA ASP A 330 3.50 -18.08 2.67
C ASP A 330 3.73 -18.31 4.17
N GLU A 331 4.63 -17.53 4.80
CA GLU A 331 4.88 -17.60 6.25
C GLU A 331 3.66 -17.16 7.07
N LYS A 332 2.97 -16.09 6.63
CA LYS A 332 1.73 -15.64 7.28
C LYS A 332 0.61 -16.68 7.14
N GLU A 333 0.47 -17.29 5.97
CA GLU A 333 -0.52 -18.35 5.74
C GLU A 333 -0.21 -19.60 6.58
N ALA A 334 1.07 -19.98 6.70
CA ALA A 334 1.50 -21.07 7.57
C ALA A 334 1.20 -20.78 9.05
N ALA A 335 1.53 -19.58 9.54
CA ALA A 335 1.23 -19.17 10.91
C ALA A 335 -0.29 -19.15 11.19
N LEU A 336 -1.10 -18.67 10.24
CA LEU A 336 -2.56 -18.71 10.34
C LEU A 336 -3.10 -20.15 10.35
N GLN A 337 -2.50 -21.07 9.60
CA GLN A 337 -2.87 -22.48 9.64
C GLN A 337 -2.52 -23.15 10.97
N GLU A 338 -1.32 -22.89 11.52
CA GLU A 338 -0.93 -23.38 12.85
C GLU A 338 -1.88 -22.85 13.93
N LEU A 339 -2.19 -21.55 13.90
CA LEU A 339 -3.13 -20.97 14.86
C LEU A 339 -4.50 -21.64 14.76
N ARG A 340 -5.03 -21.84 13.55
CA ARG A 340 -6.30 -22.54 13.33
C ARG A 340 -6.28 -23.97 13.86
N GLN A 341 -5.17 -24.70 13.70
CA GLN A 341 -5.02 -26.05 14.25
C GLN A 341 -5.05 -26.03 15.78
N VAL A 342 -4.31 -25.12 16.41
CA VAL A 342 -4.31 -24.95 17.88
C VAL A 342 -5.71 -24.58 18.39
N HIS A 343 -6.43 -23.68 17.70
CA HIS A 343 -7.80 -23.33 18.06
C HIS A 343 -8.76 -24.52 17.95
N GLU A 344 -8.67 -25.32 16.88
CA GLU A 344 -9.51 -26.50 16.73
C GLU A 344 -9.18 -27.57 17.79
N GLU A 345 -7.90 -27.76 18.12
CA GLU A 345 -7.48 -28.63 19.23
C GLU A 345 -8.04 -28.16 20.58
N GLN A 346 -7.98 -26.86 20.88
CA GLN A 346 -8.59 -26.29 22.09
C GLN A 346 -10.11 -26.46 22.10
N ARG A 347 -10.77 -26.29 20.95
CA ARG A 347 -12.22 -26.48 20.82
C ARG A 347 -12.62 -27.93 21.09
N VAL A 348 -11.89 -28.89 20.52
CA VAL A 348 -12.10 -30.32 20.76
C VAL A 348 -11.86 -30.69 22.23
N GLN A 349 -10.84 -30.12 22.86
CA GLN A 349 -10.59 -30.34 24.30
C GLN A 349 -11.72 -29.78 25.17
N LEU A 350 -12.22 -28.58 24.85
CA LEU A 350 -13.37 -28.00 25.55
C LEU A 350 -14.63 -28.83 25.35
N ASP A 351 -14.91 -29.28 24.13
CA ASP A 351 -16.05 -30.15 23.83
C ASP A 351 -15.96 -31.48 24.60
N GLN A 352 -14.76 -32.07 24.72
CA GLN A 352 -14.51 -33.25 25.56
C GLN A 352 -14.81 -32.99 27.03
N VAL A 353 -14.25 -31.91 27.61
CA VAL A 353 -14.50 -31.56 29.02
C VAL A 353 -15.98 -31.29 29.30
N TRP A 354 -16.69 -30.66 28.36
CA TRP A 354 -18.12 -30.43 28.48
C TRP A 354 -18.95 -31.71 28.34
N SER A 355 -18.56 -32.59 27.42
CA SER A 355 -19.22 -33.89 27.28
C SER A 355 -19.06 -34.73 28.56
N GLU A 356 -17.87 -34.76 29.17
CA GLU A 356 -17.64 -35.42 30.46
C GLU A 356 -18.45 -34.78 31.60
N LYS A 357 -18.55 -33.45 31.65
CA LYS A 357 -19.39 -32.76 32.65
C LYS A 357 -20.88 -33.09 32.47
N LEU A 358 -21.36 -33.13 31.23
CA LEU A 358 -22.75 -33.47 30.93
C LEU A 358 -23.05 -34.93 31.26
N GLU A 359 -22.15 -35.86 30.95
CA GLU A 359 -22.27 -37.27 31.35
C GLU A 359 -22.28 -37.43 32.87
N ASN A 360 -21.40 -36.72 33.58
CA ASN A 360 -21.37 -36.73 35.04
C ASN A 360 -22.65 -36.13 35.66
N LEU A 361 -23.18 -35.04 35.10
CA LEU A 361 -24.46 -34.47 35.54
C LEU A 361 -25.61 -35.44 35.27
N ALA A 362 -25.66 -36.06 34.09
CA ALA A 362 -26.66 -37.06 33.74
C ALA A 362 -26.60 -38.28 34.68
N ALA A 363 -25.40 -38.79 34.96
CA ALA A 363 -25.17 -39.87 35.92
C ALA A 363 -25.62 -39.48 37.33
N ASN A 364 -25.27 -38.28 37.80
CA ASN A 364 -25.71 -37.79 39.11
C ASN A 364 -27.23 -37.62 39.21
N THR A 365 -27.88 -37.12 38.16
CA THR A 365 -29.35 -37.04 38.11
C THR A 365 -30.00 -38.42 38.09
N ALA A 366 -29.42 -39.38 37.37
CA ALA A 366 -29.90 -40.77 37.35
C ALA A 366 -29.78 -41.41 38.74
N ILE A 367 -28.65 -41.25 39.42
CA ILE A 367 -28.44 -41.73 40.80
C ILE A 367 -29.42 -41.06 41.78
N CYS A 368 -29.71 -39.76 41.60
CA CYS A 368 -30.66 -39.05 42.44
C CYS A 368 -32.10 -39.56 42.23
N HIS A 369 -32.51 -39.76 40.98
CA HIS A 369 -33.81 -40.35 40.64
C HIS A 369 -33.93 -41.80 41.12
N GLU A 370 -32.87 -42.59 41.03
CA GLU A 370 -32.83 -43.97 41.55
C GLU A 370 -33.01 -43.99 43.07
N LYS A 371 -32.31 -43.10 43.81
CA LYS A 371 -32.51 -42.93 45.25
C LYS A 371 -33.92 -42.46 45.61
N GLN A 372 -34.52 -41.58 44.80
CA GLN A 372 -35.91 -41.15 44.99
C GLN A 372 -36.89 -42.31 44.75
N LEU A 373 -36.67 -43.12 43.72
CA LEU A 373 -37.47 -44.33 43.44
C LEU A 373 -37.33 -45.36 44.57
N ASP A 374 -36.13 -45.59 45.08
CA ASP A 374 -35.90 -46.48 46.22
C ASP A 374 -36.59 -45.97 47.49
N SER A 375 -36.59 -44.64 47.71
CA SER A 375 -37.30 -44.05 48.84
C SER A 375 -38.83 -44.23 48.74
N LEU A 376 -39.39 -44.01 47.54
CA LEU A 376 -40.81 -44.22 47.26
C LEU A 376 -41.21 -45.69 47.34
N ASN A 377 -40.37 -46.60 46.84
CA ASN A 377 -40.58 -48.03 46.98
C ASN A 377 -40.55 -48.46 48.45
N GLY A 378 -39.60 -47.93 49.23
CA GLY A 378 -39.52 -48.17 50.67
C GLY A 378 -40.72 -47.61 51.44
N GLU A 379 -41.27 -46.46 51.04
CA GLU A 379 -42.53 -45.93 51.58
C GLU A 379 -43.71 -46.82 51.22
N HIS A 380 -43.82 -47.25 49.96
CA HIS A 380 -44.89 -48.12 49.51
C HIS A 380 -44.85 -49.51 50.17
N ASP A 381 -43.66 -50.07 50.40
CA ASP A 381 -43.51 -51.33 51.11
C ASP A 381 -43.87 -51.20 52.60
N ARG A 382 -43.54 -50.07 53.24
CA ARG A 382 -44.01 -49.76 54.60
C ARG A 382 -45.52 -49.60 54.66
N GLU A 383 -46.14 -48.97 53.66
CA GLU A 383 -47.59 -48.86 53.56
C GLU A 383 -48.25 -50.23 53.37
N LYS A 384 -47.70 -51.09 52.51
CA LYS A 384 -48.15 -52.49 52.36
C LYS A 384 -48.03 -53.26 53.66
N GLU A 385 -46.91 -53.14 54.36
CA GLU A 385 -46.69 -53.80 55.65
C GLU A 385 -47.66 -53.27 56.73
N ASN A 386 -47.92 -51.96 56.75
CA ASN A 386 -48.91 -51.35 57.64
C ASN A 386 -50.34 -51.82 57.32
N LEU A 387 -50.72 -51.91 56.04
CA LEU A 387 -52.00 -52.45 55.60
C LEU A 387 -52.14 -53.94 55.93
N ALA A 388 -51.08 -54.72 55.73
CA ALA A 388 -51.03 -56.14 56.10
C ALA A 388 -51.18 -56.33 57.62
N ASN A 389 -50.48 -55.52 58.43
CA ASN A 389 -50.59 -55.53 59.89
C ASN A 389 -51.98 -55.09 60.37
N GLN A 390 -52.58 -54.09 59.71
CA GLN A 390 -53.96 -53.66 60.00
C GLN A 390 -54.96 -54.78 59.70
N LEU A 391 -54.87 -55.41 58.53
CA LEU A 391 -55.68 -56.56 58.13
C LEU A 391 -55.48 -57.74 59.08
N GLN A 392 -54.23 -58.04 59.46
CA GLN A 392 -53.92 -59.11 60.41
C GLN A 392 -54.53 -58.83 61.79
N SER A 393 -54.50 -57.57 62.26
CA SER A 393 -55.14 -57.19 63.53
C SER A 393 -56.68 -57.23 63.45
N GLN A 394 -57.25 -56.96 62.27
CA GLN A 394 -58.70 -57.08 62.05
C GLN A 394 -59.12 -58.55 62.03
N TYR A 395 -58.37 -59.41 61.34
CA TYR A 395 -58.60 -60.85 61.34
C TYR A 395 -58.39 -61.47 62.72
N SER A 396 -57.38 -61.05 63.48
CA SER A 396 -57.17 -61.55 64.85
C SER A 396 -58.30 -61.13 65.78
N LYS A 397 -58.79 -59.89 65.69
CA LYS A 397 -59.97 -59.42 66.44
C LYS A 397 -61.24 -60.18 66.07
N GLN A 398 -61.48 -60.42 64.79
CA GLN A 398 -62.60 -61.24 64.33
C GLN A 398 -62.49 -62.70 64.80
N LEU A 399 -61.26 -63.23 64.89
CA LEU A 399 -61.03 -64.58 65.43
C LEU A 399 -61.26 -64.64 66.94
N GLU A 400 -60.83 -63.63 67.70
CA GLU A 400 -61.07 -63.51 69.14
C GLU A 400 -62.56 -63.33 69.46
N GLU A 401 -63.31 -62.56 68.67
CA GLU A 401 -64.77 -62.45 68.80
C GLU A 401 -65.45 -63.79 68.50
N ARG A 402 -65.04 -64.50 67.44
CA ARG A 402 -65.57 -65.84 67.15
C ARG A 402 -65.23 -66.85 68.24
N LEU A 403 -64.04 -66.76 68.85
CA LEU A 403 -63.65 -67.61 69.97
C LEU A 403 -64.44 -67.28 71.24
N ARG A 404 -64.67 -66.00 71.55
CA ARG A 404 -65.56 -65.58 72.66
C ARG A 404 -67.00 -66.02 72.44
N ASP A 405 -67.50 -65.94 71.21
CA ASP A 405 -68.84 -66.43 70.85
C ASP A 405 -68.93 -67.96 70.98
N GLN A 406 -67.85 -68.69 70.68
CA GLN A 406 -67.77 -70.14 70.91
C GLN A 406 -67.65 -70.49 72.40
N GLU A 407 -66.88 -69.74 73.19
CA GLU A 407 -66.79 -69.90 74.65
C GLU A 407 -68.13 -69.59 75.33
N ALA A 408 -68.86 -68.57 74.87
CA ALA A 408 -70.20 -68.25 75.36
C ALA A 408 -71.24 -69.32 74.98
N ARG A 409 -71.05 -70.00 73.83
CA ARG A 409 -71.86 -71.17 73.46
C ARG A 409 -71.51 -72.38 74.32
N LEU A 410 -70.23 -72.66 74.56
CA LEU A 410 -69.77 -73.75 75.43
C LEU A 410 -70.21 -73.59 76.89
N LEU A 411 -70.29 -72.35 77.39
CA LEU A 411 -70.83 -72.06 78.73
C LEU A 411 -72.35 -72.29 78.80
N ARG A 412 -73.10 -71.93 77.75
CA ARG A 412 -74.54 -72.28 77.64
C ARG A 412 -74.75 -73.79 77.50
N GLU A 413 -73.90 -74.47 76.74
CA GLU A 413 -73.92 -75.93 76.60
C GLU A 413 -73.55 -76.64 77.91
N GLN A 414 -72.71 -76.06 78.77
CA GLN A 414 -72.44 -76.57 80.12
C GLN A 414 -73.62 -76.34 81.09
N GLU A 415 -74.34 -75.23 80.96
CA GLU A 415 -75.57 -74.97 81.73
C GLU A 415 -76.71 -75.91 81.28
N ASP A 416 -76.83 -76.18 79.98
CA ASP A 416 -77.81 -77.12 79.41
C ASP A 416 -77.44 -78.58 79.72
N ALA A 417 -76.15 -78.93 79.77
CA ALA A 417 -75.70 -80.27 80.16
C ALA A 417 -75.98 -80.63 81.64
N ILE A 418 -76.11 -79.63 82.53
CA ILE A 418 -76.51 -79.84 83.93
C ILE A 418 -78.03 -80.07 84.04
N ALA A 419 -78.83 -79.46 83.15
CA ALA A 419 -80.26 -79.70 83.05
C ALA A 419 -80.60 -81.05 82.39
N GLN A 420 -79.79 -81.49 81.42
CA GLN A 420 -79.98 -82.73 80.66
C GLN A 420 -79.70 -84.01 81.48
N VAL A 421 -78.80 -83.97 82.47
CA VAL A 421 -78.45 -85.13 83.33
C VAL A 421 -79.56 -85.54 84.31
N GLN A 422 -80.56 -84.67 84.55
CA GLN A 422 -81.74 -85.02 85.36
C GLN A 422 -82.92 -85.56 84.52
N GLU A 423 -82.96 -85.30 83.21
CA GLU A 423 -84.04 -85.74 82.30
C GLU A 423 -83.67 -87.02 81.52
N ASP A 424 -82.38 -87.35 81.39
CA ASP A 424 -81.87 -88.49 80.64
C ASP A 424 -81.91 -89.85 81.38
N SER A 425 -82.53 -89.91 82.57
CA SER A 425 -82.79 -91.19 83.27
C SER A 425 -84.09 -91.89 82.85
N GLU A 426 -84.98 -91.22 82.10
CA GLU A 426 -86.32 -91.76 81.77
C GLU A 426 -86.56 -92.07 80.28
N LYS A 427 -85.68 -91.65 79.35
CA LYS A 427 -85.91 -91.82 77.89
C LYS A 427 -84.90 -92.71 77.16
N LEU A 428 -84.15 -93.53 77.91
CA LEU A 428 -83.28 -94.59 77.38
C LEU A 428 -84.05 -95.84 76.90
N ILE A 429 -85.38 -95.79 76.84
CA ILE A 429 -86.25 -96.88 76.36
C ILE A 429 -86.89 -96.57 74.98
N GLU A 430 -86.80 -95.35 74.46
CA GLU A 430 -87.31 -95.00 73.11
C GLU A 430 -86.22 -94.89 72.02
N GLN A 431 -84.96 -95.18 72.35
CA GLN A 431 -83.79 -94.99 71.48
C GLN A 431 -83.55 -96.08 70.40
N VAL A 432 -84.46 -97.03 70.22
CA VAL A 432 -84.29 -98.06 69.17
C VAL A 432 -85.20 -97.82 67.95
N GLU A 433 -86.30 -97.07 68.08
CA GLU A 433 -87.26 -96.88 66.98
C GLU A 433 -86.98 -95.65 66.09
N ARG A 434 -86.18 -94.66 66.53
CA ARG A 434 -85.84 -93.46 65.73
C ARG A 434 -84.63 -93.63 64.79
N ALA A 435 -83.84 -94.71 64.92
CA ALA A 435 -82.65 -94.91 64.09
C ALA A 435 -82.94 -95.17 62.60
N MET A 436 -84.18 -95.51 62.21
CA MET A 436 -84.56 -95.65 60.79
C MET A 436 -85.07 -94.36 60.13
N THR A 437 -85.39 -93.30 60.90
CA THR A 437 -85.82 -92.01 60.33
C THR A 437 -84.65 -91.08 59.96
N GLU A 438 -83.47 -91.27 60.54
CA GLU A 438 -82.29 -90.41 60.32
C GLU A 438 -81.62 -90.64 58.94
N LEU A 439 -81.72 -91.86 58.39
CA LEU A 439 -81.17 -92.19 57.06
C LEU A 439 -81.96 -91.57 55.88
N LYS A 440 -83.21 -91.12 56.11
CA LYS A 440 -83.98 -90.37 55.09
C LYS A 440 -83.64 -88.87 55.09
N LYS A 441 -83.31 -88.28 56.24
CA LYS A 441 -82.94 -86.86 56.36
C LYS A 441 -81.57 -86.51 55.77
N GLN A 442 -80.61 -87.45 55.80
CA GLN A 442 -79.28 -87.24 55.21
C GLN A 442 -79.31 -87.14 53.67
N LYS A 443 -80.36 -87.66 53.01
CA LYS A 443 -80.54 -87.52 51.57
C LYS A 443 -81.07 -86.13 51.18
N GLU A 444 -81.98 -85.57 51.96
CA GLU A 444 -82.55 -84.22 51.71
C GLU A 444 -81.53 -83.11 52.02
N HIS A 445 -80.62 -83.31 52.98
CA HIS A 445 -79.56 -82.34 53.32
C HIS A 445 -78.52 -82.17 52.20
N LEU A 446 -78.11 -83.27 51.55
CA LEU A 446 -77.17 -83.23 50.42
C LEU A 446 -77.78 -82.61 49.14
N GLU A 447 -79.10 -82.67 48.98
CA GLU A 447 -79.81 -81.99 47.88
C GLU A 447 -79.89 -80.46 48.11
N THR A 448 -79.96 -79.99 49.36
CA THR A 448 -79.92 -78.55 49.68
C THR A 448 -78.53 -77.91 49.54
N GLU A 449 -77.45 -78.64 49.84
CA GLU A 449 -76.07 -78.13 49.68
C GLU A 449 -75.64 -78.05 48.20
N LEU A 450 -76.17 -78.94 47.34
CA LEU A 450 -75.98 -78.82 45.89
C LEU A 450 -76.74 -77.63 45.29
N GLY A 451 -77.82 -77.17 45.93
CA GLY A 451 -78.55 -75.95 45.55
C GLY A 451 -77.80 -74.67 45.92
N SER A 452 -77.20 -74.60 47.11
CA SER A 452 -76.42 -73.43 47.53
C SER A 452 -75.13 -73.26 46.75
N LEU A 453 -74.44 -74.36 46.39
CA LEU A 453 -73.26 -74.32 45.55
C LEU A 453 -73.55 -73.87 44.11
N ARG A 454 -74.75 -74.15 43.58
CA ARG A 454 -75.17 -73.60 42.28
C ARG A 454 -75.44 -72.10 42.35
N SER A 455 -76.11 -71.64 43.40
CA SER A 455 -76.38 -70.21 43.59
C SER A 455 -75.09 -69.39 43.77
N ALA A 456 -74.08 -69.94 44.46
CA ALA A 456 -72.77 -69.31 44.62
C ALA A 456 -71.95 -69.26 43.32
N ILE A 457 -72.16 -70.22 42.40
CA ILE A 457 -71.52 -70.20 41.08
C ILE A 457 -72.19 -69.14 40.19
N GLU A 458 -73.52 -68.99 40.21
CA GLU A 458 -74.21 -67.90 39.49
C GLU A 458 -73.77 -66.51 40.00
N GLU A 459 -73.66 -66.30 41.31
CA GLU A 459 -73.16 -65.02 41.86
C GLU A 459 -71.70 -64.74 41.47
N ALA A 460 -70.87 -65.79 41.32
CA ALA A 460 -69.48 -65.64 40.86
C ALA A 460 -69.40 -65.32 39.36
N GLU A 461 -70.28 -65.87 38.54
CA GLU A 461 -70.38 -65.58 37.10
C GLU A 461 -70.86 -64.14 36.86
N ASP A 462 -71.83 -63.65 37.64
CA ASP A 462 -72.31 -62.27 37.59
C ASP A 462 -71.23 -61.27 38.04
N ALA A 463 -70.53 -61.55 39.15
CA ALA A 463 -69.42 -60.72 39.63
C ALA A 463 -68.26 -60.66 38.60
N GLN A 464 -68.01 -61.75 37.90
CA GLN A 464 -67.02 -61.78 36.82
C GLN A 464 -67.45 -60.92 35.63
N PHE A 465 -68.74 -60.89 35.28
CA PHE A 465 -69.26 -60.07 34.21
C PHE A 465 -69.17 -58.57 34.53
N ASP A 466 -69.54 -58.17 35.75
CA ASP A 466 -69.44 -56.79 36.23
C ASP A 466 -67.98 -56.28 36.31
N ALA A 467 -67.06 -57.16 36.73
CA ALA A 467 -65.62 -56.87 36.70
C ALA A 467 -65.11 -56.67 35.26
N GLN A 468 -65.63 -57.43 34.30
CA GLN A 468 -65.23 -57.31 32.89
C GLN A 468 -65.82 -56.04 32.23
N GLU A 469 -67.03 -55.63 32.59
CA GLU A 469 -67.68 -54.40 32.14
C GLU A 469 -66.94 -53.16 32.68
N SER A 470 -66.63 -53.15 33.98
CA SER A 470 -65.89 -52.06 34.63
C SER A 470 -64.46 -51.91 34.10
N PHE A 471 -63.78 -53.02 33.79
CA PHE A 471 -62.47 -52.99 33.13
C PHE A 471 -62.51 -52.35 31.74
N LYS A 472 -63.54 -52.64 30.92
CA LYS A 472 -63.72 -52.00 29.60
C LYS A 472 -63.95 -50.49 29.74
N ILE A 473 -64.67 -50.05 30.76
CA ILE A 473 -64.91 -48.62 31.04
C ILE A 473 -63.60 -47.93 31.42
N GLN A 474 -62.80 -48.52 32.32
CA GLN A 474 -61.49 -47.99 32.69
C GLN A 474 -60.52 -47.95 31.50
N GLN A 475 -60.52 -48.97 30.64
CA GLN A 475 -59.69 -48.98 29.44
C GLN A 475 -60.03 -47.83 28.47
N LYS A 476 -61.33 -47.53 28.31
CA LYS A 476 -61.78 -46.37 27.51
C LYS A 476 -61.37 -45.05 28.14
N GLN A 477 -61.49 -44.89 29.47
CA GLN A 477 -61.06 -43.69 30.18
C GLN A 477 -59.55 -43.47 30.09
N ALA A 478 -58.74 -44.54 30.24
CA ALA A 478 -57.30 -44.50 30.07
C ALA A 478 -56.91 -44.09 28.63
N ALA A 479 -57.58 -44.65 27.62
CA ALA A 479 -57.35 -44.27 26.22
C ALA A 479 -57.69 -42.79 25.96
N PHE A 480 -58.78 -42.27 26.53
CA PHE A 480 -59.14 -40.85 26.45
C PHE A 480 -58.12 -39.95 27.16
N HIS A 481 -57.61 -40.36 28.32
CA HIS A 481 -56.59 -39.62 29.05
C HIS A 481 -55.28 -39.53 28.26
N VAL A 482 -54.84 -40.64 27.66
CA VAL A 482 -53.67 -40.68 26.77
C VAL A 482 -53.87 -39.77 25.56
N LEU A 483 -55.05 -39.81 24.91
CA LEU A 483 -55.37 -38.91 23.80
C LEU A 483 -55.30 -37.43 24.21
N HIS A 484 -55.81 -37.10 25.40
CA HIS A 484 -55.78 -35.74 25.93
C HIS A 484 -54.35 -35.25 26.20
N LEU A 485 -53.50 -36.11 26.77
CA LEU A 485 -52.07 -35.82 26.98
C LEU A 485 -51.36 -35.59 25.64
N VAL A 486 -51.62 -36.44 24.63
CA VAL A 486 -51.07 -36.28 23.28
C VAL A 486 -51.52 -34.95 22.65
N MET A 487 -52.81 -34.59 22.77
CA MET A 487 -53.31 -33.30 22.26
C MET A 487 -52.70 -32.09 22.99
N ARG A 488 -52.42 -32.19 24.29
CA ARG A 488 -51.73 -31.13 25.06
C ARG A 488 -50.26 -31.02 24.64
N ALA A 489 -49.58 -32.14 24.43
CA ALA A 489 -48.21 -32.18 23.92
C ALA A 489 -48.11 -31.59 22.51
N MET A 490 -49.02 -31.96 21.60
CA MET A 490 -49.08 -31.39 20.24
C MET A 490 -49.31 -29.88 20.26
N ARG A 491 -50.16 -29.37 21.16
CA ARG A 491 -50.36 -27.91 21.33
C ARG A 491 -49.08 -27.21 21.77
N LYS A 492 -48.40 -27.72 22.81
CA LYS A 492 -47.12 -27.16 23.27
C LYS A 492 -46.05 -27.16 22.18
N ILE A 493 -45.94 -28.27 21.43
CA ILE A 493 -45.01 -28.36 20.29
C ILE A 493 -45.36 -27.31 19.23
N ASN A 494 -46.63 -27.11 18.92
CA ASN A 494 -47.06 -26.12 17.93
C ASN A 494 -46.81 -24.67 18.38
N GLU A 495 -47.02 -24.37 19.67
CA GLU A 495 -46.69 -23.08 20.28
C GLU A 495 -45.17 -22.81 20.25
N GLU A 496 -44.33 -23.81 20.57
CA GLU A 496 -42.87 -23.71 20.45
C GLU A 496 -42.41 -23.50 19.00
N ILE A 497 -43.02 -24.20 18.04
CA ILE A 497 -42.71 -24.01 16.61
C ILE A 497 -43.06 -22.57 16.18
N GLN A 498 -44.20 -22.04 16.60
CA GLN A 498 -44.60 -20.66 16.31
C GLN A 498 -43.65 -19.64 16.98
N ALA A 499 -43.28 -19.84 18.25
CA ALA A 499 -42.35 -18.98 18.96
C ALA A 499 -40.96 -18.98 18.31
N ARG A 500 -40.46 -20.15 17.89
CA ARG A 500 -39.21 -20.27 17.13
C ARG A 500 -39.30 -19.59 15.77
N GLN A 501 -40.44 -19.67 15.09
CA GLN A 501 -40.65 -18.99 13.80
C GLN A 501 -40.63 -17.47 13.97
N ILE A 502 -41.27 -16.94 15.01
CA ILE A 502 -41.26 -15.50 15.32
C ILE A 502 -39.83 -15.03 15.65
N SER A 503 -39.13 -15.73 16.54
CA SER A 503 -37.74 -15.42 16.88
C SER A 503 -36.82 -15.48 15.66
N ARG A 504 -37.02 -16.45 14.76
CA ARG A 504 -36.26 -16.55 13.51
C ARG A 504 -36.50 -15.37 12.57
N ASN A 505 -37.75 -14.93 12.45
CA ASN A 505 -38.11 -13.75 11.65
C ASN A 505 -37.51 -12.46 12.26
N GLU A 506 -37.49 -12.31 13.58
CA GLU A 506 -36.85 -11.18 14.26
C GLU A 506 -35.32 -11.18 14.04
N MET A 507 -34.69 -12.36 14.13
CA MET A 507 -33.27 -12.51 13.78
C MET A 507 -33.02 -12.16 12.30
N GLU A 508 -33.90 -12.55 11.39
CA GLU A 508 -33.76 -12.24 9.95
C GLU A 508 -33.88 -10.72 9.70
N ILE A 509 -34.83 -10.05 10.34
CA ILE A 509 -34.98 -8.58 10.28
C ILE A 509 -33.74 -7.87 10.83
N THR A 510 -33.20 -8.31 11.96
CA THR A 510 -31.98 -7.71 12.54
C THR A 510 -30.75 -7.95 11.66
N VAL A 511 -30.61 -9.13 11.07
CA VAL A 511 -29.56 -9.45 10.10
C VAL A 511 -29.68 -8.56 8.87
N ASP A 512 -30.87 -8.37 8.33
CA ASP A 512 -31.06 -7.51 7.16
C ASP A 512 -30.82 -6.03 7.48
N ARG A 513 -31.21 -5.55 8.67
CA ARG A 513 -30.85 -4.21 9.16
C ARG A 513 -29.33 -4.02 9.23
N LEU A 514 -28.61 -4.97 9.85
CA LEU A 514 -27.16 -4.90 9.95
C LEU A 514 -26.49 -4.96 8.57
N LYS A 515 -27.01 -5.78 7.63
CA LYS A 515 -26.52 -5.78 6.24
C LYS A 515 -26.72 -4.42 5.57
N THR A 516 -27.85 -3.75 5.78
CA THR A 516 -28.08 -2.41 5.23
C THR A 516 -27.14 -1.37 5.85
N GLU A 517 -26.94 -1.39 7.17
CA GLU A 517 -26.00 -0.48 7.85
C GLU A 517 -24.56 -0.67 7.36
N ILE A 518 -24.11 -1.93 7.23
CA ILE A 518 -22.79 -2.25 6.67
C ILE A 518 -22.68 -1.80 5.20
N SER A 519 -23.74 -1.97 4.41
CA SER A 519 -23.77 -1.53 3.00
C SER A 519 -23.69 0.00 2.88
N ASP A 520 -24.39 0.72 3.76
CA ASP A 520 -24.39 2.18 3.79
C ASP A 520 -23.04 2.72 4.27
N GLU A 521 -22.44 2.13 5.31
CA GLU A 521 -21.08 2.47 5.75
C GLU A 521 -20.05 2.19 4.65
N LYS A 522 -20.13 1.04 3.99
CA LYS A 522 -19.27 0.71 2.85
C LYS A 522 -19.39 1.75 1.75
N SER A 523 -20.62 2.15 1.40
CA SER A 523 -20.87 3.18 0.38
C SER A 523 -20.28 4.54 0.78
N ARG A 524 -20.42 4.93 2.05
CA ARG A 524 -19.81 6.16 2.59
C ARG A 524 -18.27 6.12 2.53
N TRP A 525 -17.67 5.00 2.90
CA TRP A 525 -16.21 4.82 2.80
C TRP A 525 -15.73 4.81 1.36
N GLU A 526 -16.46 4.18 0.44
CA GLU A 526 -16.16 4.22 -0.99
C GLU A 526 -16.24 5.64 -1.55
N GLU A 527 -17.24 6.44 -1.16
CA GLU A 527 -17.36 7.84 -1.55
C GLU A 527 -16.21 8.69 -0.98
N LEU A 528 -15.88 8.50 0.31
CA LEU A 528 -14.74 9.18 0.94
C LEU A 528 -13.43 8.83 0.24
N MET A 529 -13.19 7.55 -0.04
CA MET A 529 -12.02 7.07 -0.78
C MET A 529 -11.98 7.63 -2.20
N GLY A 530 -13.14 7.77 -2.87
CA GLY A 530 -13.25 8.45 -4.16
C GLY A 530 -12.78 9.90 -4.10
N ARG A 531 -13.28 10.67 -3.12
CA ARG A 531 -12.87 12.07 -2.90
C ARG A 531 -11.38 12.19 -2.54
N ILE A 532 -10.85 11.28 -1.72
CA ILE A 532 -9.40 11.24 -1.39
C ILE A 532 -8.57 10.96 -2.66
N ARG A 533 -8.98 10.00 -3.50
CA ARG A 533 -8.28 9.72 -4.77
C ARG A 533 -8.32 10.91 -5.73
N GLU A 534 -9.44 11.61 -5.81
CA GLU A 534 -9.59 12.80 -6.66
C GLU A 534 -8.71 13.96 -6.17
N THR A 535 -8.76 14.27 -4.88
CA THR A 535 -7.87 15.29 -4.28
C THR A 535 -6.39 14.91 -4.42
N TRP A 536 -6.03 13.64 -4.23
CA TRP A 536 -4.67 13.15 -4.46
C TRP A 536 -4.24 13.33 -5.92
N SER A 537 -5.11 12.99 -6.88
CA SER A 537 -4.84 13.20 -8.30
C SER A 537 -4.60 14.66 -8.62
N GLN A 538 -5.40 15.58 -8.05
CA GLN A 538 -5.22 17.03 -8.24
C GLN A 538 -3.87 17.51 -7.69
N VAL A 539 -3.49 17.08 -6.48
CA VAL A 539 -2.18 17.39 -5.89
C VAL A 539 -1.04 16.84 -6.74
N GLN A 540 -1.18 15.62 -7.27
CA GLN A 540 -0.17 14.99 -8.13
C GLN A 540 0.00 15.76 -9.45
N THR A 541 -1.10 16.18 -10.08
CA THR A 541 -1.05 17.03 -11.29
C THR A 541 -0.36 18.35 -11.00
N GLN A 542 -0.72 19.04 -9.91
CA GLN A 542 -0.10 20.30 -9.51
C GLN A 542 1.39 20.14 -9.17
N HIS A 543 1.78 19.04 -8.53
CA HIS A 543 3.18 18.70 -8.28
C HIS A 543 3.94 18.47 -9.61
N GLY A 544 3.32 17.79 -10.57
CA GLY A 544 3.87 17.62 -11.92
C GLY A 544 4.11 18.96 -12.63
N GLU A 545 3.11 19.85 -12.61
CA GLU A 545 3.21 21.21 -13.17
C GLU A 545 4.28 22.05 -12.46
N MET A 546 4.42 21.89 -11.15
CA MET A 546 5.44 22.55 -10.33
C MET A 546 6.85 22.09 -10.72
N SER A 547 7.05 20.77 -10.86
CA SER A 547 8.31 20.18 -11.31
C SER A 547 8.65 20.61 -12.74
N GLN A 548 7.68 20.63 -13.64
CA GLN A 548 7.86 21.11 -15.02
C GLN A 548 8.20 22.60 -15.07
N THR A 549 7.57 23.42 -14.23
CA THR A 549 7.89 24.86 -14.12
C THR A 549 9.29 25.08 -13.54
N LEU A 550 9.75 24.28 -12.57
CA LEU A 550 11.11 24.39 -12.05
C LEU A 550 12.18 23.98 -13.06
N THR A 551 11.94 22.90 -13.80
CA THR A 551 12.96 22.27 -14.66
C THR A 551 12.98 22.81 -16.08
N ASN A 552 11.82 23.23 -16.61
CA ASN A 552 11.66 23.52 -18.05
C ASN A 552 11.11 24.91 -18.35
N TYR A 553 10.82 25.75 -17.35
CA TYR A 553 10.31 27.10 -17.61
C TYR A 553 11.32 27.95 -18.39
N LYS A 554 10.96 28.30 -19.63
CA LYS A 554 11.80 29.09 -20.55
C LYS A 554 13.23 28.57 -20.69
N ARG A 555 13.41 27.25 -20.60
CA ARG A 555 14.72 26.58 -20.70
C ARG A 555 15.50 27.00 -21.94
N ASP A 556 14.84 27.06 -23.10
CA ASP A 556 15.48 27.44 -24.36
C ASP A 556 15.95 28.90 -24.35
N GLU A 557 15.17 29.81 -23.75
CA GLU A 557 15.59 31.20 -23.57
C GLU A 557 16.79 31.32 -22.62
N LEU A 558 16.84 30.51 -21.55
CA LEU A 558 17.96 30.48 -20.60
C LEU A 558 19.24 29.89 -21.21
N VAL A 559 19.12 28.84 -22.03
CA VAL A 559 20.24 28.24 -22.76
C VAL A 559 20.77 29.24 -23.79
N ALA A 560 19.88 29.87 -24.56
CA ALA A 560 20.25 30.93 -25.49
C ALA A 560 20.93 32.09 -24.75
N HIS A 561 20.38 32.52 -23.61
CA HIS A 561 20.96 33.57 -22.77
C HIS A 561 22.36 33.23 -22.28
N ARG A 562 22.59 32.01 -21.79
CA ARG A 562 23.92 31.53 -21.37
C ARG A 562 24.92 31.59 -22.52
N SER A 563 24.54 31.15 -23.71
CA SER A 563 25.41 31.19 -24.88
C SER A 563 25.75 32.63 -25.29
N SER A 564 24.75 33.52 -25.35
CA SER A 564 24.93 34.93 -25.70
C SER A 564 25.73 35.69 -24.62
N SER A 565 25.53 35.38 -23.34
CA SER A 565 26.30 35.95 -22.24
C SER A 565 27.77 35.53 -22.29
N ALA A 566 28.07 34.28 -22.66
CA ALA A 566 29.43 33.82 -22.86
C ALA A 566 30.12 34.53 -24.04
N VAL A 567 29.38 34.72 -25.15
CA VAL A 567 29.87 35.49 -26.31
C VAL A 567 30.15 36.93 -25.92
N LEU A 568 29.21 37.63 -25.26
CA LEU A 568 29.41 39.02 -24.82
C LEU A 568 30.58 39.15 -23.83
N SER A 569 30.74 38.21 -22.90
CA SER A 569 31.87 38.19 -21.97
C SER A 569 33.21 38.04 -22.71
N ASN A 570 33.27 37.14 -23.70
CA ASN A 570 34.45 37.00 -24.54
C ASN A 570 34.72 38.26 -25.38
N GLU A 571 33.70 38.87 -25.97
CA GLU A 571 33.83 40.12 -26.73
C GLU A 571 34.36 41.27 -25.84
N ILE A 572 33.84 41.43 -24.61
CA ILE A 572 34.36 42.42 -23.65
C ILE A 572 35.81 42.13 -23.30
N SER A 573 36.18 40.86 -23.10
CA SER A 573 37.57 40.46 -22.83
C SER A 573 38.50 40.82 -24.00
N ILE A 574 38.09 40.54 -25.25
CA ILE A 574 38.85 40.91 -26.45
C ILE A 574 39.02 42.42 -26.55
N VAL A 575 37.94 43.20 -26.39
CA VAL A 575 38.02 44.67 -26.46
C VAL A 575 38.88 45.23 -25.32
N THR A 576 38.86 44.61 -24.15
CA THR A 576 39.71 45.01 -23.01
C THR A 576 41.19 44.76 -23.32
N LYS A 577 41.55 43.62 -23.91
CA LYS A 577 42.93 43.36 -24.38
C LYS A 577 43.37 44.32 -25.48
N GLN A 578 42.50 44.61 -26.44
CA GLN A 578 42.77 45.60 -27.49
C GLN A 578 43.00 47.00 -26.90
N LEU A 579 42.26 47.36 -25.84
CA LEU A 579 42.51 48.61 -25.11
C LEU A 579 43.90 48.60 -24.47
N GLU A 580 44.28 47.52 -23.79
CA GLU A 580 45.60 47.38 -23.17
C GLU A 580 46.74 47.50 -24.20
N GLU A 581 46.65 46.77 -25.33
CA GLU A 581 47.65 46.81 -26.40
C GLU A 581 47.81 48.21 -27.03
N VAL A 582 46.69 48.90 -27.26
CA VAL A 582 46.71 50.25 -27.84
C VAL A 582 47.20 51.28 -26.80
N GLU A 583 46.90 51.10 -25.51
CA GLU A 583 47.39 51.95 -24.43
C GLU A 583 48.92 51.75 -24.25
N GLU A 584 49.44 50.52 -24.36
CA GLU A 584 50.87 50.25 -24.40
C GLU A 584 51.55 50.92 -25.62
N MET A 585 50.92 50.86 -26.80
CA MET A 585 51.40 51.55 -28.00
C MET A 585 51.44 53.07 -27.80
N LYS A 586 50.44 53.65 -27.13
CA LYS A 586 50.46 55.07 -26.76
C LYS A 586 51.65 55.40 -25.87
N ILE A 587 51.86 54.62 -24.80
CA ILE A 587 52.95 54.84 -23.85
C ILE A 587 54.33 54.74 -24.56
N THR A 588 54.50 53.81 -25.50
CA THR A 588 55.75 53.69 -26.27
C THR A 588 55.98 54.90 -27.18
N LEU A 589 54.94 55.37 -27.89
CA LEU A 589 55.02 56.57 -28.72
C LEU A 589 55.27 57.85 -27.89
N GLU A 590 54.67 57.97 -26.72
CA GLU A 590 54.92 59.08 -25.79
C GLU A 590 56.39 59.10 -25.33
N ARG A 591 56.96 57.94 -24.98
CA ARG A 591 58.39 57.80 -24.66
C ARG A 591 59.30 58.15 -25.84
N ASP A 592 58.95 57.73 -27.05
CA ASP A 592 59.70 58.10 -28.26
C ASP A 592 59.68 59.62 -28.48
N VAL A 593 58.52 60.27 -28.28
CA VAL A 593 58.40 61.73 -28.36
C VAL A 593 59.24 62.42 -27.29
N GLU A 594 59.25 61.92 -26.05
CA GLU A 594 60.10 62.43 -24.97
C GLU A 594 61.59 62.30 -25.32
N SER A 595 62.01 61.15 -25.85
CA SER A 595 63.39 60.91 -26.29
C SER A 595 63.81 61.87 -27.40
N LEU A 596 62.97 62.02 -28.44
CA LEU A 596 63.23 62.94 -29.54
C LEU A 596 63.24 64.41 -29.07
N GLN A 597 62.39 64.78 -28.10
CA GLN A 597 62.41 66.12 -27.49
C GLN A 597 63.71 66.37 -26.72
N ALA A 598 64.22 65.38 -25.99
CA ALA A 598 65.51 65.47 -25.31
C ALA A 598 66.65 65.64 -26.32
N GLU A 599 66.66 64.85 -27.41
CA GLU A 599 67.62 65.01 -28.51
C GLU A 599 67.54 66.41 -29.14
N ALA A 600 66.32 66.90 -29.42
CA ALA A 600 66.11 68.25 -29.95
C ALA A 600 66.66 69.33 -29.00
N GLN A 601 66.45 69.20 -27.69
CA GLN A 601 67.03 70.12 -26.69
C GLN A 601 68.57 70.10 -26.69
N THR A 602 69.19 68.93 -26.88
CA THR A 602 70.66 68.84 -26.97
C THR A 602 71.20 69.51 -28.24
N ILE A 603 70.54 69.33 -29.39
CA ILE A 603 70.92 70.01 -30.63
C ILE A 603 70.68 71.51 -30.50
N GLU A 604 69.57 71.94 -29.92
CA GLU A 604 69.29 73.37 -29.67
C GLU A 604 70.36 74.01 -28.76
N ALA A 605 70.78 73.33 -27.69
CA ALA A 605 71.87 73.78 -26.84
C ALA A 605 73.19 73.91 -27.63
N SER A 606 73.51 72.92 -28.48
CA SER A 606 74.70 72.98 -29.34
C SER A 606 74.66 74.10 -30.38
N LEU A 607 73.47 74.44 -30.89
CA LEU A 607 73.25 75.57 -31.80
C LEU A 607 73.42 76.91 -31.07
N ARG A 608 72.91 77.03 -29.83
CA ARG A 608 73.12 78.21 -28.97
C ARG A 608 74.60 78.42 -28.66
N ASP A 609 75.34 77.34 -28.34
CA ASP A 609 76.78 77.40 -28.10
C ASP A 609 77.57 77.83 -29.35
N LEU A 610 77.22 77.30 -30.52
CA LEU A 610 77.81 77.73 -31.80
C LEU A 610 77.48 79.18 -32.14
N MET A 611 76.29 79.68 -31.77
CA MET A 611 75.93 81.09 -31.93
C MET A 611 76.77 82.01 -31.03
N LEU A 612 77.04 81.61 -29.79
CA LEU A 612 77.93 82.34 -28.88
C LEU A 612 79.39 82.34 -29.37
N GLN A 613 79.87 81.23 -29.93
CA GLN A 613 81.22 81.12 -30.52
C GLN A 613 81.41 82.00 -31.76
N SER A 614 80.36 82.20 -32.57
CA SER A 614 80.40 83.03 -33.77
C SER A 614 80.49 84.54 -33.49
N GLY A 615 80.22 85.00 -32.26
CA GLY A 615 80.23 86.43 -31.89
C GLY A 615 81.59 87.01 -31.50
N ASN A 616 82.60 86.16 -31.24
CA ASN A 616 83.88 86.59 -30.66
C ASN A 616 85.04 86.75 -31.65
N ASN A 617 84.89 86.38 -32.92
CA ASN A 617 85.93 86.53 -33.95
C ASN A 617 85.34 87.20 -35.20
N GLY A 618 85.82 88.39 -35.56
CA GLY A 618 85.33 89.19 -36.70
C GLY A 618 85.65 88.62 -38.10
N SER A 619 85.99 87.34 -38.23
CA SER A 619 86.14 86.65 -39.52
C SER A 619 85.11 85.52 -39.66
N LEU A 620 84.40 85.50 -40.79
CA LEU A 620 83.40 84.49 -41.13
C LEU A 620 84.06 83.11 -41.26
N ASN A 621 84.00 82.32 -40.19
CA ASN A 621 84.47 80.94 -40.23
C ASN A 621 83.45 80.05 -40.95
N MET A 622 83.69 79.78 -42.24
CA MET A 622 82.80 78.98 -43.09
C MET A 622 82.53 77.57 -42.56
N ALA A 623 83.44 76.99 -41.77
CA ALA A 623 83.22 75.69 -41.13
C ALA A 623 82.14 75.76 -40.02
N VAL A 624 82.10 76.85 -39.25
CA VAL A 624 81.07 77.09 -38.23
C VAL A 624 79.70 77.31 -38.89
N VAL A 625 79.67 78.02 -40.02
CA VAL A 625 78.43 78.24 -40.81
C VAL A 625 77.90 76.93 -41.39
N ALA A 626 78.76 76.10 -41.98
CA ALA A 626 78.37 74.80 -42.51
C ALA A 626 77.87 73.85 -41.41
N LYS A 627 78.54 73.82 -40.26
CA LYS A 627 78.12 73.01 -39.10
C LYS A 627 76.79 73.48 -38.52
N LYS A 628 76.57 74.80 -38.41
CA LYS A 628 75.30 75.39 -37.97
C LYS A 628 74.17 75.06 -38.95
N ARG A 629 74.41 75.14 -40.26
CA ARG A 629 73.41 74.79 -41.27
C ARG A 629 73.01 73.32 -41.18
N ARG A 630 73.99 72.41 -41.06
CA ARG A 630 73.74 70.99 -40.87
C ARG A 630 72.94 70.69 -39.59
N LEU A 631 73.33 71.29 -38.46
CA LEU A 631 72.61 71.11 -37.19
C LEU A 631 71.20 71.72 -37.23
N ASN A 632 70.98 72.82 -37.96
CA ASN A 632 69.64 73.35 -38.20
C ASN A 632 68.80 72.40 -39.04
N GLU A 633 69.35 71.84 -40.12
CA GLU A 633 68.67 70.83 -40.95
C GLU A 633 68.34 69.56 -40.12
N GLU A 634 69.26 69.12 -39.25
CA GLU A 634 69.05 68.01 -38.32
C GLU A 634 67.98 68.34 -37.25
N PHE A 635 67.94 69.57 -36.74
CA PHE A 635 66.94 70.04 -35.78
C PHE A 635 65.54 70.16 -36.40
N GLU A 636 65.43 70.73 -37.60
CA GLU A 636 64.17 70.79 -38.35
C GLU A 636 63.64 69.39 -38.67
N ALA A 637 64.51 68.47 -39.08
CA ALA A 637 64.15 67.07 -39.30
C ALA A 637 63.68 66.36 -38.01
N LEU A 638 64.26 66.66 -36.85
CA LEU A 638 63.80 66.14 -35.56
C LEU A 638 62.43 66.72 -35.17
N LEU A 639 62.20 68.01 -35.38
CA LEU A 639 60.90 68.64 -35.12
C LEU A 639 59.80 68.03 -35.98
N GLU A 640 60.06 67.80 -37.27
CA GLU A 640 59.12 67.12 -38.17
C GLU A 640 58.81 65.70 -37.70
N ARG A 641 59.81 64.94 -37.23
CA ARG A 641 59.60 63.61 -36.65
C ARG A 641 58.76 63.67 -35.36
N ILE A 642 59.01 64.66 -34.49
CA ILE A 642 58.23 64.87 -33.26
C ILE A 642 56.77 65.19 -33.59
N GLU A 643 56.53 66.07 -34.58
CA GLU A 643 55.16 66.40 -35.02
C GLU A 643 54.44 65.20 -35.62
N LYS A 644 55.14 64.41 -36.45
CA LYS A 644 54.60 63.16 -37.00
C LYS A 644 54.25 62.17 -35.90
N LYS A 645 55.12 61.97 -34.91
CA LYS A 645 54.86 61.09 -33.76
C LYS A 645 53.73 61.60 -32.87
N LYS A 646 53.61 62.92 -32.65
CA LYS A 646 52.46 63.52 -31.95
C LYS A 646 51.15 63.34 -32.72
N ALA A 647 51.18 63.38 -34.05
CA ALA A 647 50.01 63.08 -34.86
C ALA A 647 49.63 61.59 -34.76
N GLU A 648 50.61 60.69 -34.74
CA GLU A 648 50.39 59.25 -34.48
C GLU A 648 49.74 59.03 -33.10
N ILE A 649 50.21 59.68 -32.03
CA ILE A 649 49.61 59.62 -30.69
C ILE A 649 48.14 60.08 -30.71
N ARG A 650 47.81 61.17 -31.40
CA ARG A 650 46.42 61.64 -31.51
C ARG A 650 45.52 60.63 -32.21
N ASN A 651 46.03 59.91 -33.21
CA ASN A 651 45.28 58.84 -33.86
C ASN A 651 45.06 57.66 -32.91
N VAL A 652 46.08 57.30 -32.12
CA VAL A 652 45.99 56.26 -31.08
C VAL A 652 45.00 56.67 -29.97
N ASP A 653 44.94 57.94 -29.58
CA ASP A 653 43.94 58.43 -28.63
C ASP A 653 42.50 58.31 -29.17
N GLN A 654 42.31 58.56 -30.47
CA GLN A 654 41.01 58.38 -31.12
C GLN A 654 40.61 56.89 -31.16
N THR A 655 41.55 55.98 -31.45
CA THR A 655 41.28 54.54 -31.42
C THR A 655 40.96 54.07 -29.99
N LEU A 656 41.68 54.53 -28.97
CA LEU A 656 41.36 54.26 -27.56
C LEU A 656 39.95 54.74 -27.19
N ALA A 657 39.57 55.96 -27.58
CA ALA A 657 38.24 56.48 -27.31
C ALA A 657 37.15 55.61 -27.97
N SER A 658 37.37 55.17 -29.22
CA SER A 658 36.43 54.31 -29.94
C SER A 658 36.30 52.91 -29.30
N LEU A 659 37.41 52.32 -28.84
CA LEU A 659 37.42 51.03 -28.15
C LEU A 659 36.76 51.13 -26.77
N ARG A 660 36.95 52.23 -26.03
CA ARG A 660 36.26 52.49 -24.75
C ARG A 660 34.75 52.58 -24.93
N ALA A 661 34.29 53.30 -25.95
CA ALA A 661 32.86 53.38 -26.29
C ALA A 661 32.28 52.00 -26.65
N ARG A 662 33.00 51.22 -27.47
CA ARG A 662 32.61 49.84 -27.83
C ARG A 662 32.53 48.90 -26.61
N ARG A 663 33.48 49.02 -25.66
CA ARG A 663 33.46 48.25 -24.40
C ARG A 663 32.22 48.59 -23.58
N GLU A 664 31.90 49.88 -23.45
CA GLU A 664 30.74 50.34 -22.70
C GLU A 664 29.41 49.89 -23.33
N GLU A 665 29.30 49.94 -24.65
CA GLU A 665 28.14 49.40 -25.39
C GLU A 665 27.94 47.91 -25.09
N LYS A 666 29.03 47.12 -25.13
CA LYS A 666 28.99 45.68 -24.82
C LYS A 666 28.65 45.39 -23.36
N GLU A 667 29.14 46.18 -22.42
CA GLU A 667 28.71 46.10 -21.02
C GLU A 667 27.22 46.45 -20.84
N GLN A 668 26.69 47.41 -21.59
CA GLN A 668 25.26 47.75 -21.56
C GLN A 668 24.39 46.63 -22.13
N GLU A 669 24.82 45.99 -23.23
CA GLU A 669 24.18 44.78 -23.78
C GLU A 669 24.16 43.66 -22.75
N MET A 670 25.27 43.43 -22.04
CA MET A 670 25.35 42.44 -20.96
C MET A 670 24.38 42.76 -19.81
N ARG A 671 24.33 44.01 -19.34
CA ARG A 671 23.36 44.44 -18.30
C ARG A 671 21.90 44.33 -18.75
N ALA A 672 21.62 44.53 -20.03
CA ALA A 672 20.27 44.35 -20.58
C ALA A 672 19.88 42.87 -20.59
N MET A 673 20.82 42.00 -20.98
CA MET A 673 20.67 40.55 -20.89
C MET A 673 20.43 40.13 -19.44
N GLU A 674 21.26 40.55 -18.48
CA GLU A 674 21.08 40.22 -17.05
C GLU A 674 19.69 40.62 -16.52
N ARG A 675 19.19 41.80 -16.90
CA ARG A 675 17.82 42.22 -16.56
C ARG A 675 16.75 41.26 -17.08
N LYS A 676 16.89 40.80 -18.33
CA LYS A 676 15.97 39.81 -18.93
C LYS A 676 16.03 38.46 -18.20
N LEU A 677 17.21 38.02 -17.77
CA LEU A 677 17.36 36.80 -16.96
C LEU A 677 16.62 36.91 -15.62
N VAL A 678 16.78 38.04 -14.93
CA VAL A 678 16.06 38.31 -13.68
C VAL A 678 14.55 38.31 -13.91
N GLU A 679 14.08 38.91 -15.01
CA GLU A 679 12.66 38.89 -15.35
C GLU A 679 12.12 37.46 -15.55
N ILE A 680 12.85 36.59 -16.26
CA ILE A 680 12.49 35.17 -16.43
C ILE A 680 12.40 34.46 -15.08
N LEU A 681 13.38 34.67 -14.18
CA LEU A 681 13.39 34.06 -12.85
C LEU A 681 12.23 34.56 -11.97
N VAL A 682 11.90 35.85 -12.03
CA VAL A 682 10.74 36.42 -11.30
C VAL A 682 9.43 35.86 -11.83
N GLN A 683 9.29 35.70 -13.16
CA GLN A 683 8.11 35.09 -13.75
C GLN A 683 7.97 33.61 -13.34
N GLN A 684 9.08 32.87 -13.32
CA GLN A 684 9.12 31.48 -12.83
C GLN A 684 8.67 31.40 -11.36
N GLN A 685 9.20 32.26 -10.49
CA GLN A 685 8.79 32.33 -9.09
C GLN A 685 7.30 32.68 -8.93
N LYS A 686 6.78 33.61 -9.72
CA LYS A 686 5.35 33.98 -9.68
C LYS A 686 4.47 32.79 -10.07
N GLN A 687 4.86 32.03 -11.09
CA GLN A 687 4.12 30.86 -11.55
C GLN A 687 4.17 29.72 -10.52
N MET A 688 5.33 29.52 -9.89
CA MET A 688 5.49 28.61 -8.75
C MET A 688 4.59 28.98 -7.57
N LEU A 689 4.53 30.27 -7.21
CA LEU A 689 3.66 30.73 -6.12
C LEU A 689 2.17 30.49 -6.42
N LEU A 690 1.74 30.68 -7.68
CA LEU A 690 0.37 30.38 -8.11
C LEU A 690 0.04 28.89 -7.96
N LEU A 691 0.96 28.00 -8.37
CA LEU A 691 0.80 26.56 -8.21
C LEU A 691 0.76 26.15 -6.73
N VAL A 692 1.63 26.72 -5.90
CA VAL A 692 1.65 26.46 -4.45
C VAL A 692 0.38 26.97 -3.77
N SER A 693 -0.15 28.14 -4.17
CA SER A 693 -1.45 28.60 -3.66
C SER A 693 -2.60 27.68 -4.08
N ALA A 694 -2.58 27.16 -5.31
CA ALA A 694 -3.59 26.23 -5.79
C ALA A 694 -3.56 24.90 -5.01
N VAL A 695 -2.38 24.39 -4.65
CA VAL A 695 -2.23 23.21 -3.76
C VAL A 695 -2.81 23.49 -2.38
N ARG A 696 -2.57 24.70 -1.84
CA ARG A 696 -3.08 25.09 -0.52
C ARG A 696 -4.61 25.22 -0.48
N GLU A 697 -5.24 25.53 -1.61
CA GLU A 697 -6.69 25.60 -1.76
C GLU A 697 -7.36 24.24 -1.95
N VAL A 698 -6.60 23.18 -2.25
CA VAL A 698 -7.12 21.79 -2.24
C VAL A 698 -7.38 21.38 -0.80
N SER A 699 -8.59 21.68 -0.31
CA SER A 699 -9.05 21.30 1.02
C SER A 699 -9.21 19.79 1.13
N LEU A 700 -8.48 19.18 2.07
CA LEU A 700 -8.69 17.77 2.43
C LEU A 700 -10.14 17.57 2.91
N PRO A 701 -10.84 16.52 2.45
CA PRO A 701 -12.16 16.21 2.95
C PRO A 701 -12.06 15.91 4.45
N THR A 702 -12.52 16.85 5.27
CA THR A 702 -12.59 16.69 6.72
C THR A 702 -13.78 15.80 7.02
N VAL A 703 -13.54 14.73 7.76
CA VAL A 703 -14.60 13.90 8.30
C VAL A 703 -15.41 14.80 9.23
N ALA A 704 -16.64 15.13 8.82
CA ALA A 704 -17.61 15.72 9.73
C ALA A 704 -17.84 14.68 10.83
N THR A 705 -17.38 15.01 12.03
CA THR A 705 -17.46 14.17 13.22
C THR A 705 -18.87 14.13 13.77
#